data_AF-D2QYD6-F1
#
_entry.id   AF-D2QYD6-F1
#
_cell.length_a   1.000
_cell.length_b   1.000
_cell.length_c   1.000
_cell.angle_alpha   90.00
_cell.angle_beta   90.00
_cell.angle_gamma   90.00
#
_symmetry.space_group_name_H-M   'P 1'
#
loop_
_entity.id
_entity.type
_entity.pdbx_description
1 polymer ?
#
loop_
_entity_poly.entity_id
_entity_poly.type
_entity_poly.pdbx_seq_one_letter_code
_entity_poly.pdbx_strand_id
1 'polypeptide(L)'
;MSNTVVIDSIDSRRCTRGTTTSPLQALQLPASLARHLVRMLTTILCALFVFLAWSLPAAAHPSTSDPDAPLVVRSDEISRAQAAAGYALAKSIRQSLDELLAKRANGALASGDLLKVGDIYSSIATLGRIATTLTARGEAAGADLQQRRLAMTTQTRLLAKEIMKAPGFPMQTIRAAADRTLAECERQIPGIKQMISAGQVEQASTQLEIILSKLQAATIWFEGTSDGPAKYLSPFVGLRNETDELLQQHAIGLLAKQLTDQLAAERPVIADRLAKIEQLPALVKSAGHAEIAGVGGDGPPLLVALADEQAAIQVLLTRAIAKANLLTIAKSEGAKIGAELEAQQKVLGEKTIAAMKELCVVMVERTDAADGAKFYDDLMAAAGKLGRHYSIEEIDAIIAPALPPLLAKSTGLEAEIQSYQARTDDLLRWRHRVAEARGKYLSSGRDKRISGVLLENGLAQGAKAGLYATANPGPKSMQICSPASDILARLRADVVGKPCTVFDVVGSGAPSGRVVGTLDDRVYTRMAIFGSTKLDLQVSQLTKELAAESSVPRTVRASVALQTAKDRCFSRVGGPIEECTLESLLPRMAGLSEGAASMFRVGPLVEPISGDLAGHVLVRVDVAPQWVQHLHFYTELDVPAPPATPAGVPAPGTPATPPSAIDENELKAG
;
A
#
# COMPACT_ATOMS: atom_id res chain seq x y z
N MET A 1 31.47 -25.00 -46.58
CA MET A 1 31.05 -25.98 -47.59
C MET A 1 29.67 -25.61 -48.04
N SER A 2 29.57 -25.38 -49.33
CA SER A 2 28.46 -24.86 -50.12
C SER A 2 27.24 -25.78 -50.11
N ASN A 3 26.03 -25.22 -50.24
CA ASN A 3 25.30 -25.32 -51.51
C ASN A 3 23.94 -24.62 -51.47
N THR A 4 23.87 -23.59 -52.29
CA THR A 4 22.75 -23.10 -53.08
C THR A 4 22.02 -24.23 -53.80
N VAL A 5 20.68 -24.19 -53.87
CA VAL A 5 19.92 -24.74 -55.01
C VAL A 5 18.81 -23.76 -55.39
N VAL A 6 18.87 -23.40 -56.67
CA VAL A 6 17.98 -22.61 -57.52
C VAL A 6 16.80 -23.49 -58.00
N ILE A 7 15.69 -22.89 -58.45
CA ILE A 7 14.86 -23.24 -59.64
C ILE A 7 13.43 -22.70 -59.42
N ASP A 8 12.68 -22.19 -60.38
CA ASP A 8 12.93 -21.41 -61.61
C ASP A 8 11.54 -20.94 -62.09
N SER A 9 11.56 -19.98 -62.99
CA SER A 9 10.45 -19.34 -63.70
C SER A 9 9.49 -20.29 -64.43
N ILE A 10 8.19 -19.94 -64.50
CA ILE A 10 7.40 -20.15 -65.72
C ILE A 10 6.57 -18.89 -66.03
N ASP A 11 6.79 -18.40 -67.25
CA ASP A 11 6.18 -17.27 -67.92
C ASP A 11 4.97 -17.73 -68.79
N SER A 12 4.21 -16.74 -69.29
CA SER A 12 3.40 -16.71 -70.51
C SER A 12 1.87 -16.51 -70.41
N ARG A 13 1.49 -15.22 -70.56
CA ARG A 13 0.65 -14.61 -71.62
C ARG A 13 -0.76 -15.15 -71.96
N ARG A 14 -1.71 -14.20 -71.82
CA ARG A 14 -2.69 -13.61 -72.79
C ARG A 14 -4.19 -13.96 -72.69
N CYS A 15 -4.93 -12.84 -72.54
CA CYS A 15 -6.22 -12.46 -73.13
C CYS A 15 -7.53 -13.09 -72.61
N THR A 16 -8.38 -12.25 -72.01
CA THR A 16 -9.68 -11.88 -72.61
C THR A 16 -10.28 -10.65 -71.93
N ARG A 17 -10.95 -9.82 -72.74
CA ARG A 17 -11.65 -8.58 -72.39
C ARG A 17 -12.90 -8.89 -71.56
N GLY A 18 -13.21 -8.03 -70.59
CA GLY A 18 -14.50 -7.95 -69.92
C GLY A 18 -14.69 -6.58 -69.30
N THR A 19 -15.36 -5.70 -70.04
CA THR A 19 -15.81 -4.37 -69.61
C THR A 19 -16.99 -4.50 -68.65
N THR A 20 -16.81 -4.07 -67.40
CA THR A 20 -17.92 -3.65 -66.52
C THR A 20 -17.48 -2.45 -65.70
N THR A 21 -18.04 -1.31 -66.05
CA THR A 21 -18.07 -0.06 -65.29
C THR A 21 -18.64 -0.30 -63.89
N SER A 22 -17.92 0.11 -62.84
CA SER A 22 -18.47 0.26 -61.49
C SER A 22 -18.01 1.59 -60.90
N PRO A 23 -18.92 2.39 -60.29
CA PRO A 23 -18.69 3.81 -60.03
C PRO A 23 -18.23 4.03 -58.59
N LEU A 24 -16.93 4.03 -58.31
CA LEU A 24 -16.41 4.58 -57.07
C LEU A 24 -15.07 5.29 -57.35
N GLN A 25 -15.17 6.48 -57.92
CA GLN A 25 -14.11 7.47 -57.80
C GLN A 25 -14.00 7.89 -56.33
N ALA A 26 -12.96 7.35 -55.69
CA ALA A 26 -11.91 8.13 -55.05
C ALA A 26 -12.34 9.37 -54.25
N LEU A 27 -12.50 9.20 -52.93
CA LEU A 27 -11.89 10.15 -52.00
C LEU A 27 -10.42 9.77 -51.84
N GLN A 28 -9.61 10.09 -52.86
CA GLN A 28 -8.16 10.05 -52.74
C GLN A 28 -7.73 11.20 -51.83
N LEU A 29 -7.66 10.93 -50.54
CA LEU A 29 -6.97 11.80 -49.59
C LEU A 29 -5.52 11.96 -50.08
N PRO A 30 -5.01 13.19 -50.21
CA PRO A 30 -3.63 13.40 -50.64
C PRO A 30 -2.68 12.65 -49.70
N ALA A 31 -1.63 12.04 -50.25
CA ALA A 31 -0.72 11.16 -49.49
C ALA A 31 -0.04 11.86 -48.29
N SER A 32 -0.06 13.20 -48.22
CA SER A 32 0.32 13.98 -47.05
C SER A 32 -0.68 13.88 -45.90
N LEU A 33 -1.98 13.95 -46.21
CA LEU A 33 -3.10 13.84 -45.27
C LEU A 33 -3.22 12.42 -44.72
N ALA A 34 -3.02 11.40 -45.56
CA ALA A 34 -2.96 10.01 -45.11
C ALA A 34 -1.79 9.77 -44.14
N ARG A 35 -0.60 10.33 -44.42
CA ARG A 35 0.55 10.24 -43.51
C ARG A 35 0.35 11.00 -42.20
N HIS A 36 -0.34 12.14 -42.23
CA HIS A 36 -0.70 12.89 -41.02
C HIS A 36 -1.75 12.18 -40.18
N LEU A 37 -2.78 11.60 -40.81
CA LEU A 37 -3.78 10.79 -40.13
C LEU A 37 -3.15 9.56 -39.47
N VAL A 38 -2.26 8.84 -40.17
CA VAL A 38 -1.56 7.68 -39.59
C VAL A 38 -0.67 8.10 -38.42
N ARG A 39 0.10 9.19 -38.54
CA ARG A 39 0.90 9.70 -37.41
C ARG A 39 0.04 10.15 -36.24
N MET A 40 -1.07 10.86 -36.48
CA MET A 40 -1.98 11.29 -35.43
C MET A 40 -2.66 10.08 -34.75
N LEU A 41 -3.14 9.10 -35.52
CA LEU A 41 -3.71 7.86 -34.98
C LEU A 41 -2.68 7.05 -34.19
N THR A 42 -1.44 6.96 -34.66
CA THR A 42 -0.38 6.24 -33.93
C THR A 42 -0.03 6.96 -32.64
N THR A 43 0.02 8.30 -32.65
CA THR A 43 0.28 9.10 -31.45
C THR A 43 -0.89 9.02 -30.47
N ILE A 44 -2.14 9.04 -30.95
CA ILE A 44 -3.34 8.84 -30.13
C ILE A 44 -3.38 7.41 -29.59
N LEU A 45 -3.04 6.39 -30.38
CA LEU A 45 -2.99 5.00 -29.91
C LEU A 45 -1.89 4.80 -28.88
N CYS A 46 -0.70 5.38 -29.08
CA CYS A 46 0.38 5.35 -28.09
C CYS A 46 0.00 6.12 -26.83
N ALA A 47 -0.63 7.29 -26.95
CA ALA A 47 -1.14 8.04 -25.81
C ALA A 47 -2.25 7.26 -25.09
N LEU A 48 -3.17 6.60 -25.81
CA LEU A 48 -4.20 5.74 -25.22
C LEU A 48 -3.59 4.49 -24.57
N PHE A 49 -2.56 3.88 -25.15
CA PHE A 49 -1.87 2.72 -24.57
C PHE A 49 -1.07 3.12 -23.32
N VAL A 50 -0.43 4.29 -23.31
CA VAL A 50 0.22 4.84 -22.12
C VAL A 50 -0.83 5.19 -21.06
N PHE A 51 -1.96 5.78 -21.45
CA PHE A 51 -3.05 6.11 -20.54
C PHE A 51 -3.73 4.84 -19.99
N LEU A 52 -3.93 3.80 -20.81
CA LEU A 52 -4.52 2.51 -20.43
C LEU A 52 -3.57 1.65 -19.58
N ALA A 53 -2.26 1.69 -19.87
CA ALA A 53 -1.26 1.03 -19.04
C ALA A 53 -1.07 1.73 -17.68
N TRP A 54 -1.33 3.04 -17.62
CA TRP A 54 -1.31 3.84 -16.39
C TRP A 54 -2.65 3.88 -15.66
N SER A 55 -3.74 3.49 -16.34
CA SER A 55 -5.08 3.31 -15.79
C SER A 55 -5.43 1.83 -15.60
N LEU A 56 -4.44 0.95 -15.38
CA LEU A 56 -4.75 -0.28 -14.67
C LEU A 56 -5.48 0.15 -13.40
N PRO A 57 -6.75 -0.23 -13.21
CA PRO A 57 -7.46 0.14 -12.00
C PRO A 57 -6.58 -0.40 -10.88
N ALA A 58 -6.04 0.51 -10.06
CA ALA A 58 -5.58 0.16 -8.74
C ALA A 58 -6.74 -0.62 -8.15
N ALA A 59 -6.57 -1.95 -8.06
CA ALA A 59 -7.63 -2.87 -7.69
C ALA A 59 -8.33 -2.26 -6.49
N ALA A 60 -9.64 -2.01 -6.63
CA ALA A 60 -10.40 -1.20 -5.71
C ALA A 60 -10.00 -1.54 -4.27
N HIS A 61 -9.37 -0.58 -3.61
CA HIS A 61 -9.16 -0.64 -2.16
C HIS A 61 -10.53 -0.76 -1.48
N PRO A 62 -10.63 -0.96 -0.16
CA PRO A 62 -11.76 -0.44 0.61
C PRO A 62 -11.76 1.09 0.46
N SER A 63 -12.06 1.54 -0.75
CA SER A 63 -12.25 2.90 -1.15
C SER A 63 -13.48 3.39 -0.42
N THR A 64 -13.49 4.67 -0.12
CA THR A 64 -14.58 5.40 0.53
C THR A 64 -15.99 5.10 0.01
N SER A 65 -16.15 4.57 -1.21
CA SER A 65 -17.46 4.21 -1.77
C SER A 65 -18.12 2.99 -1.12
N ASP A 66 -17.35 2.03 -0.61
CA ASP A 66 -17.89 0.81 0.00
C ASP A 66 -17.02 0.41 1.21
N PRO A 67 -17.34 0.89 2.43
CA PRO A 67 -16.59 0.53 3.64
C PRO A 67 -16.68 -0.97 3.95
N ASP A 68 -17.66 -1.68 3.39
CA ASP A 68 -17.80 -3.11 3.57
C ASP A 68 -16.91 -3.91 2.62
N ALA A 69 -16.46 -3.36 1.50
CA ALA A 69 -15.61 -4.04 0.53
C ALA A 69 -14.43 -4.80 1.18
N PRO A 70 -14.06 -5.97 0.64
CA PRO A 70 -13.00 -6.77 1.23
C PRO A 70 -11.65 -6.05 1.14
N LEU A 71 -10.77 -6.32 2.09
CA LEU A 71 -9.38 -5.91 1.98
C LEU A 71 -8.75 -6.52 0.73
N VAL A 72 -7.87 -5.73 0.09
CA VAL A 72 -7.20 -6.16 -1.13
C VAL A 72 -6.35 -7.39 -0.84
N VAL A 73 -6.69 -8.47 -1.53
CA VAL A 73 -5.90 -9.71 -1.55
C VAL A 73 -4.91 -9.69 -2.69
N ARG A 74 -3.97 -10.64 -2.69
CA ARG A 74 -3.07 -10.83 -3.83
C ARG A 74 -3.83 -11.08 -5.13
N SER A 75 -3.20 -10.78 -6.25
CA SER A 75 -3.81 -10.87 -7.59
C SER A 75 -4.02 -12.30 -8.09
N ASP A 76 -3.72 -13.33 -7.29
CA ASP A 76 -3.98 -14.70 -7.68
C ASP A 76 -5.49 -14.98 -7.74
N GLU A 77 -5.88 -15.86 -8.66
CA GLU A 77 -7.29 -16.15 -8.94
C GLU A 77 -8.02 -16.72 -7.72
N ILE A 78 -7.37 -17.61 -6.97
CA ILE A 78 -7.95 -18.29 -5.80
C ILE A 78 -8.27 -17.29 -4.70
N SER A 79 -7.29 -16.48 -4.28
CA SER A 79 -7.49 -15.49 -3.22
C SER A 79 -8.56 -14.48 -3.60
N ARG A 80 -8.58 -14.00 -4.86
CA ARG A 80 -9.63 -13.08 -5.36
C ARG A 80 -11.02 -13.71 -5.38
N ALA A 81 -11.14 -14.93 -5.89
CA ALA A 81 -12.42 -15.65 -5.92
C ALA A 81 -12.97 -15.88 -4.52
N GLN A 82 -12.11 -16.30 -3.57
CA GLN A 82 -12.48 -16.50 -2.18
C GLN A 82 -12.86 -15.20 -1.47
N ALA A 83 -12.10 -14.12 -1.66
CA ALA A 83 -12.42 -12.82 -1.09
C ALA A 83 -13.76 -12.30 -1.61
N ALA A 84 -14.02 -12.42 -2.92
CA ALA A 84 -15.29 -12.03 -3.53
C ALA A 84 -16.46 -12.87 -3.02
N ALA A 85 -16.30 -14.19 -2.96
CA ALA A 85 -17.32 -15.11 -2.44
C ALA A 85 -17.63 -14.85 -0.96
N GLY A 86 -16.59 -14.71 -0.12
CA GLY A 86 -16.73 -14.41 1.29
C GLY A 86 -17.42 -13.07 1.53
N TYR A 87 -17.08 -12.06 0.74
CA TYR A 87 -17.71 -10.74 0.83
C TYR A 87 -19.19 -10.77 0.41
N ALA A 88 -19.51 -11.39 -0.73
CA ALA A 88 -20.89 -11.54 -1.19
C ALA A 88 -21.76 -12.28 -0.16
N LEU A 89 -21.21 -13.35 0.43
CA LEU A 89 -21.87 -14.11 1.49
C LEU A 89 -22.07 -13.27 2.76
N ALA A 90 -21.04 -12.55 3.22
CA ALA A 90 -21.13 -11.67 4.38
C ALA A 90 -22.21 -10.59 4.19
N LYS A 91 -22.29 -10.01 2.99
CA LYS A 91 -23.33 -9.02 2.65
C LYS A 91 -24.74 -9.62 2.68
N SER A 92 -24.92 -10.81 2.10
CA SER A 92 -26.21 -11.53 2.12
C SER A 92 -26.66 -11.90 3.55
N ILE A 93 -25.72 -12.35 4.39
CA ILE A 93 -25.97 -12.63 5.81
C ILE A 93 -26.41 -11.36 6.53
N ARG A 94 -25.67 -10.26 6.35
CA ARG A 94 -25.94 -8.97 6.97
C ARG A 94 -27.35 -8.48 6.64
N GLN A 95 -27.72 -8.47 5.36
CA GLN A 95 -29.07 -8.07 4.92
C GLN A 95 -30.16 -8.92 5.59
N SER A 96 -29.99 -10.25 5.58
CA SER A 96 -30.97 -11.18 6.18
C SER A 96 -31.11 -10.98 7.69
N LEU A 97 -30.00 -10.64 8.36
CA LEU A 97 -29.92 -10.38 9.78
C LEU A 97 -30.56 -9.03 10.15
N ASP A 98 -30.30 -7.98 9.37
CA ASP A 98 -30.89 -6.65 9.57
C ASP A 98 -32.41 -6.70 9.43
N GLU A 99 -32.95 -7.49 8.49
CA GLU A 99 -34.39 -7.73 8.35
C GLU A 99 -35.00 -8.39 9.61
N LEU A 100 -34.31 -9.35 10.22
CA LEU A 100 -34.77 -10.00 11.46
C LEU A 100 -34.63 -9.09 12.67
N LEU A 101 -33.57 -8.28 12.74
CA LEU A 101 -33.39 -7.28 13.79
C LEU A 101 -34.46 -6.19 13.71
N ALA A 102 -34.88 -5.79 12.51
CA ALA A 102 -36.00 -4.87 12.32
C ALA A 102 -37.33 -5.49 12.79
N LYS A 103 -37.60 -6.76 12.47
CA LYS A 103 -38.78 -7.47 13.01
C LYS A 103 -38.76 -7.54 14.53
N ARG A 104 -37.60 -7.86 15.12
CA ARG A 104 -37.39 -7.85 16.57
C ARG A 104 -37.71 -6.50 17.19
N ALA A 105 -37.18 -5.42 16.63
CA ALA A 105 -37.43 -4.05 17.12
C ALA A 105 -38.94 -3.69 17.10
N ASN A 106 -39.68 -4.22 16.13
CA ASN A 106 -41.12 -4.01 15.97
C ASN A 106 -41.99 -5.04 16.74
N GLY A 107 -41.38 -5.94 17.52
CA GLY A 107 -42.12 -7.02 18.21
C GLY A 107 -42.78 -8.04 17.28
N ALA A 108 -42.40 -8.05 16.00
CA ALA A 108 -42.97 -8.89 14.94
C ALA A 108 -42.18 -10.19 14.71
N LEU A 109 -41.21 -10.50 15.56
CA LEU A 109 -40.40 -11.70 15.47
C LEU A 109 -41.26 -12.93 15.84
N ALA A 110 -41.34 -13.92 14.95
CA ALA A 110 -42.25 -15.05 15.11
C ALA A 110 -41.56 -16.40 14.88
N SER A 111 -42.21 -17.49 15.28
CA SER A 111 -41.75 -18.87 15.01
C SER A 111 -41.64 -19.18 13.50
N GLY A 112 -42.26 -18.38 12.62
CA GLY A 112 -42.05 -18.48 11.17
C GLY A 112 -40.64 -18.10 10.72
N ASP A 113 -39.90 -17.34 11.54
CA ASP A 113 -38.54 -16.87 11.23
C ASP A 113 -37.44 -17.91 11.56
N LEU A 114 -37.83 -19.08 12.12
CA LEU A 114 -36.92 -20.16 12.48
C LEU A 114 -36.01 -20.58 11.31
N LEU A 115 -36.60 -20.88 10.15
CA LEU A 115 -35.83 -21.34 8.98
C LEU A 115 -34.78 -20.31 8.57
N LYS A 116 -35.17 -19.04 8.54
CA LYS A 116 -34.26 -17.95 8.16
C LYS A 116 -33.09 -17.78 9.12
N VAL A 117 -33.31 -17.91 10.43
CA VAL A 117 -32.23 -17.91 11.43
C VAL A 117 -31.29 -19.10 11.24
N GLY A 118 -31.84 -20.28 10.94
CA GLY A 118 -31.06 -21.47 10.61
C GLY A 118 -30.17 -21.25 9.37
N ASP A 119 -30.74 -20.72 8.29
CA ASP A 119 -30.04 -20.44 7.03
C ASP A 119 -28.92 -19.41 7.23
N ILE A 120 -29.18 -18.36 8.01
CA ILE A 120 -28.17 -17.37 8.41
C ILE A 120 -27.02 -18.06 9.16
N TYR A 121 -27.32 -18.91 10.14
CA TYR A 121 -26.31 -19.56 10.95
C TYR A 121 -25.43 -20.53 10.14
N SER A 122 -26.03 -21.28 9.22
CA SER A 122 -25.31 -22.11 8.26
C SER A 122 -24.39 -21.26 7.36
N SER A 123 -24.90 -20.15 6.83
CA SER A 123 -24.13 -19.24 5.98
C SER A 123 -22.93 -18.63 6.72
N ILE A 124 -23.10 -18.27 8.00
CA ILE A 124 -22.02 -17.78 8.88
C ILE A 124 -20.91 -18.83 9.04
N ALA A 125 -21.25 -20.12 9.08
CA ALA A 125 -20.24 -21.18 9.15
C ALA A 125 -19.47 -21.35 7.83
N THR A 126 -20.14 -21.21 6.68
CA THR A 126 -19.46 -21.15 5.37
C THR A 126 -18.53 -19.96 5.27
N LEU A 127 -18.96 -18.77 5.72
CA LEU A 127 -18.13 -17.58 5.81
C LEU A 127 -16.86 -17.84 6.64
N GLY A 128 -16.98 -18.58 7.75
CA GLY A 128 -15.83 -18.95 8.59
C GLY A 128 -14.81 -19.84 7.90
N ARG A 129 -15.24 -20.72 7.00
CA ARG A 129 -14.32 -21.56 6.23
C ARG A 129 -13.56 -20.74 5.18
N ILE A 130 -14.27 -19.91 4.42
CA ILE A 130 -13.65 -18.98 3.46
C ILE A 130 -12.62 -18.10 4.17
N ALA A 131 -12.99 -17.55 5.33
CA ALA A 131 -12.12 -16.73 6.15
C ALA A 131 -10.86 -17.50 6.60
N THR A 132 -11.00 -18.74 7.10
CA THR A 132 -9.87 -19.60 7.46
C THR A 132 -8.95 -19.88 6.28
N THR A 133 -9.49 -20.16 5.10
CA THR A 133 -8.66 -20.43 3.91
C THR A 133 -7.86 -19.20 3.49
N LEU A 134 -8.48 -18.01 3.50
CA LEU A 134 -7.78 -16.75 3.22
C LEU A 134 -6.69 -16.46 4.27
N THR A 135 -6.97 -16.66 5.56
CA THR A 135 -5.99 -16.50 6.63
C THR A 135 -4.81 -17.46 6.46
N ALA A 136 -5.06 -18.74 6.12
CA ALA A 136 -4.02 -19.72 5.85
C ALA A 136 -3.13 -19.36 4.64
N ARG A 137 -3.62 -18.50 3.75
CA ARG A 137 -2.87 -17.95 2.61
C ARG A 137 -2.14 -16.64 2.92
N GLY A 138 -2.21 -16.17 4.17
CA GLY A 138 -1.61 -14.90 4.60
C GLY A 138 -2.39 -13.65 4.19
N GLU A 139 -3.67 -13.80 3.82
CA GLU A 139 -4.51 -12.67 3.40
C GLU A 139 -5.23 -12.05 4.59
N ALA A 140 -5.06 -10.74 4.80
CA ALA A 140 -5.74 -10.03 5.89
C ALA A 140 -7.25 -9.92 5.70
N ALA A 141 -7.75 -10.09 4.47
CA ALA A 141 -9.17 -10.26 4.22
C ALA A 141 -9.76 -11.47 4.99
N GLY A 142 -8.99 -12.54 5.20
CA GLY A 142 -9.43 -13.67 6.02
C GLY A 142 -9.67 -13.27 7.47
N ALA A 143 -8.74 -12.50 8.06
CA ALA A 143 -8.89 -11.98 9.42
C ALA A 143 -10.10 -11.03 9.55
N ASP A 144 -10.34 -10.15 8.57
CA ASP A 144 -11.56 -9.32 8.52
C ASP A 144 -12.84 -10.17 8.51
N LEU A 145 -12.93 -11.16 7.61
CA LEU A 145 -14.09 -12.03 7.51
C LEU A 145 -14.30 -12.85 8.80
N GLN A 146 -13.24 -13.24 9.52
CA GLN A 146 -13.37 -13.88 10.84
C GLN A 146 -14.03 -12.94 11.85
N GLN A 147 -13.65 -11.66 11.87
CA GLN A 147 -14.25 -10.69 12.78
C GLN A 147 -15.72 -10.41 12.42
N ARG A 148 -16.04 -10.28 11.14
CA ARG A 148 -17.43 -10.15 10.66
C ARG A 148 -18.27 -11.35 11.07
N ARG A 149 -17.74 -12.56 10.87
CA ARG A 149 -18.38 -13.80 11.30
C ARG A 149 -18.66 -13.81 12.80
N LEU A 150 -17.70 -13.42 13.62
CA LEU A 150 -17.87 -13.38 15.09
C LEU A 150 -18.99 -12.43 15.49
N ALA A 151 -19.04 -11.24 14.90
CA ALA A 151 -20.10 -10.25 15.14
C ALA A 151 -21.48 -10.80 14.73
N MET A 152 -21.60 -11.35 13.53
CA MET A 152 -22.85 -11.93 13.00
C MET A 152 -23.31 -13.15 13.81
N THR A 153 -22.38 -14.00 14.25
CA THR A 153 -22.67 -15.17 15.10
C THR A 153 -23.30 -14.70 16.41
N THR A 154 -22.72 -13.67 17.04
CA THR A 154 -23.21 -13.13 18.30
C THR A 154 -24.64 -12.60 18.17
N GLN A 155 -24.93 -11.83 17.12
CA GLN A 155 -26.27 -11.29 16.84
C GLN A 155 -27.29 -12.40 16.53
N THR A 156 -26.92 -13.39 15.70
CA THR A 156 -27.80 -14.50 15.33
C THR A 156 -28.17 -15.35 16.55
N ARG A 157 -27.22 -15.59 17.47
CA ARG A 157 -27.46 -16.30 18.73
C ARG A 157 -28.43 -15.56 19.65
N LEU A 158 -28.35 -14.23 19.69
CA LEU A 158 -29.30 -13.41 20.46
C LEU A 158 -30.72 -13.54 19.90
N LEU A 159 -30.87 -13.46 18.57
CA LEU A 159 -32.17 -13.68 17.91
C LEU A 159 -32.73 -15.08 18.19
N ALA A 160 -31.90 -16.12 18.06
CA ALA A 160 -32.33 -17.49 18.33
C ALA A 160 -32.86 -17.65 19.76
N LYS A 161 -32.14 -17.10 20.75
CA LYS A 161 -32.56 -17.11 22.17
C LYS A 161 -33.88 -16.38 22.42
N GLU A 162 -34.19 -15.35 21.65
CA GLU A 162 -35.46 -14.63 21.78
C GLU A 162 -36.62 -15.38 21.14
N ILE A 163 -36.43 -15.93 19.94
CA ILE A 163 -37.46 -16.76 19.30
C ILE A 163 -37.78 -17.98 20.17
N MET A 164 -36.77 -18.59 20.81
CA MET A 164 -36.97 -19.68 21.76
C MET A 164 -37.87 -19.33 22.96
N LYS A 165 -38.01 -18.04 23.31
CA LYS A 165 -38.90 -17.58 24.37
C LYS A 165 -40.33 -17.30 23.90
N ALA A 166 -40.58 -17.35 22.58
CA ALA A 166 -41.90 -17.10 22.04
C ALA A 166 -42.91 -18.18 22.47
N PRO A 167 -44.17 -17.83 22.77
CA PRO A 167 -45.21 -18.80 23.08
C PRO A 167 -45.38 -19.84 21.96
N GLY A 168 -45.45 -21.12 22.32
CA GLY A 168 -45.63 -22.20 21.35
C GLY A 168 -44.39 -22.55 20.54
N PHE A 169 -43.18 -22.14 20.96
CA PHE A 169 -41.94 -22.55 20.31
C PHE A 169 -41.83 -24.09 20.23
N PRO A 170 -41.73 -24.69 19.02
CA PRO A 170 -41.91 -26.13 18.84
C PRO A 170 -40.61 -26.92 19.08
N MET A 171 -40.01 -26.81 20.28
CA MET A 171 -38.70 -27.39 20.60
C MET A 171 -38.63 -28.90 20.35
N GLN A 172 -39.67 -29.66 20.71
CA GLN A 172 -39.71 -31.11 20.51
C GLN A 172 -39.73 -31.47 19.01
N THR A 173 -40.48 -30.71 18.19
CA THR A 173 -40.54 -30.91 16.74
C THR A 173 -39.21 -30.59 16.09
N ILE A 174 -38.56 -29.49 16.50
CA ILE A 174 -37.22 -29.09 16.01
C ILE A 174 -36.20 -30.17 16.37
N ARG A 175 -36.23 -30.69 17.59
CA ARG A 175 -35.35 -31.80 18.03
C ARG A 175 -35.55 -33.06 17.20
N ALA A 176 -36.79 -33.51 17.02
CA ALA A 176 -37.08 -34.68 16.20
C ALA A 176 -36.70 -34.48 14.72
N ALA A 177 -36.76 -33.25 14.20
CA ALA A 177 -36.26 -32.93 12.86
C ALA A 177 -34.72 -32.94 12.79
N ALA A 178 -34.04 -32.40 13.79
CA ALA A 178 -32.58 -32.43 13.89
C ALA A 178 -32.03 -33.85 14.01
N ASP A 179 -32.65 -34.70 14.84
CA ASP A 179 -32.25 -36.11 14.99
C ASP A 179 -32.45 -36.91 13.69
N ARG A 180 -33.54 -36.63 12.95
CA ARG A 180 -33.76 -37.22 11.60
C ARG A 180 -32.71 -36.75 10.60
N THR A 181 -32.40 -35.46 10.61
CA THR A 181 -31.37 -34.87 9.72
C THR A 181 -30.00 -35.47 10.03
N LEU A 182 -29.66 -35.64 11.32
CA LEU A 182 -28.43 -36.31 11.75
C LEU A 182 -28.34 -37.73 11.18
N ALA A 183 -29.38 -38.54 11.39
CA ALA A 183 -29.40 -39.92 10.90
C ALA A 183 -29.29 -40.01 9.36
N GLU A 184 -29.87 -39.05 8.62
CA GLU A 184 -29.72 -38.96 7.16
C GLU A 184 -28.29 -38.61 6.76
N CYS A 185 -27.70 -37.61 7.41
CA CYS A 185 -26.34 -37.16 7.13
C CYS A 185 -25.27 -38.21 7.49
N GLU A 186 -25.46 -38.96 8.58
CA GLU A 186 -24.53 -40.01 9.01
C GLU A 186 -24.40 -41.13 7.97
N ARG A 187 -25.47 -41.43 7.23
CA ARG A 187 -25.44 -42.42 6.13
C ARG A 187 -24.49 -42.02 4.99
N GLN A 188 -24.14 -40.74 4.88
CA GLN A 188 -23.26 -40.23 3.83
C GLN A 188 -21.77 -40.28 4.24
N ILE A 189 -21.46 -40.53 5.51
CA ILE A 189 -20.07 -40.61 6.03
C ILE A 189 -19.20 -41.59 5.24
N PRO A 190 -19.62 -42.84 4.94
CA PRO A 190 -18.79 -43.78 4.19
C PRO A 190 -18.43 -43.27 2.79
N GLY A 191 -19.37 -42.61 2.10
CA GLY A 191 -19.13 -42.02 0.78
C GLY A 191 -18.10 -40.89 0.84
N ILE A 192 -18.19 -40.03 1.85
CA ILE A 192 -17.20 -38.95 2.05
C ILE A 192 -15.82 -39.53 2.37
N LYS A 193 -15.72 -40.53 3.24
CA LYS A 193 -14.46 -41.24 3.51
C LYS A 193 -13.86 -41.84 2.24
N GLN A 194 -14.71 -42.43 1.40
CA GLN A 194 -14.27 -42.97 0.12
C GLN A 194 -13.71 -41.86 -0.79
N MET A 195 -14.40 -40.72 -0.91
CA MET A 195 -13.91 -39.56 -1.68
C MET A 195 -12.55 -39.05 -1.18
N ILE A 196 -12.39 -38.91 0.15
CA ILE A 196 -11.12 -38.51 0.77
C ILE A 196 -10.02 -39.52 0.42
N SER A 197 -10.27 -40.82 0.60
CA SER A 197 -9.29 -41.87 0.28
C SER A 197 -8.93 -41.95 -1.21
N ALA A 198 -9.84 -41.52 -2.09
CA ALA A 198 -9.63 -41.43 -3.53
C ALA A 198 -8.94 -40.12 -3.98
N GLY A 199 -8.58 -39.24 -3.05
CA GLY A 199 -7.98 -37.93 -3.36
C GLY A 199 -8.98 -36.91 -3.92
N GLN A 200 -10.28 -37.19 -3.89
CA GLN A 200 -11.36 -36.30 -4.36
C GLN A 200 -11.74 -35.30 -3.26
N VAL A 201 -10.74 -34.60 -2.70
CA VAL A 201 -10.90 -33.78 -1.50
C VAL A 201 -11.87 -32.60 -1.70
N GLU A 202 -11.88 -31.98 -2.87
CA GLU A 202 -12.83 -30.89 -3.18
C GLU A 202 -14.29 -31.36 -3.21
N GLN A 203 -14.54 -32.55 -3.76
CA GLN A 203 -15.88 -33.16 -3.77
C GLN A 203 -16.30 -33.57 -2.37
N ALA A 204 -15.40 -34.18 -1.59
CA ALA A 204 -15.62 -34.51 -0.19
C ALA A 204 -15.97 -33.26 0.62
N SER A 205 -15.23 -32.16 0.43
CA SER A 205 -15.46 -30.88 1.09
C SER A 205 -16.81 -30.28 0.72
N THR A 206 -17.17 -30.29 -0.57
CA THR A 206 -18.48 -29.80 -1.04
C THR A 206 -19.63 -30.61 -0.44
N GLN A 207 -19.50 -31.94 -0.40
CA GLN A 207 -20.54 -32.79 0.18
C GLN A 207 -20.65 -32.60 1.69
N LEU A 208 -19.51 -32.49 2.37
CA LEU A 208 -19.45 -32.25 3.81
C LEU A 208 -20.02 -30.87 4.16
N GLU A 209 -19.78 -29.86 3.32
CA GLU A 209 -20.37 -28.53 3.43
C GLU A 209 -21.89 -28.58 3.40
N ILE A 210 -22.48 -29.30 2.45
CA ILE A 210 -23.94 -29.46 2.35
C ILE A 210 -24.49 -30.09 3.62
N ILE A 211 -23.84 -31.13 4.14
CA ILE A 211 -24.22 -31.81 5.38
C ILE A 211 -24.12 -30.87 6.58
N LEU A 212 -22.98 -30.22 6.77
CA LEU A 212 -22.73 -29.34 7.91
C LEU A 212 -23.68 -28.14 7.90
N SER A 213 -23.97 -27.60 6.71
CA SER A 213 -24.93 -26.51 6.53
C SER A 213 -26.33 -26.89 7.02
N LYS A 214 -26.84 -28.06 6.59
CA LYS A 214 -28.12 -28.61 7.05
C LYS A 214 -28.16 -28.79 8.57
N LEU A 215 -27.11 -29.39 9.14
CA LEU A 215 -27.03 -29.66 10.58
C LEU A 215 -26.91 -28.37 11.39
N GLN A 216 -26.12 -27.39 10.94
CA GLN A 216 -25.97 -26.10 11.62
C GLN A 216 -27.30 -25.34 11.66
N ALA A 217 -28.02 -25.29 10.54
CA ALA A 217 -29.35 -24.68 10.49
C ALA A 217 -30.32 -25.33 11.48
N ALA A 218 -30.24 -26.65 11.64
CA ALA A 218 -31.09 -27.40 12.58
C ALA A 218 -30.67 -27.27 14.06
N THR A 219 -29.44 -26.84 14.36
CA THR A 219 -28.83 -27.00 15.70
C THR A 219 -28.57 -25.72 16.47
N ILE A 220 -28.71 -24.54 15.86
CA ILE A 220 -28.60 -23.25 16.55
C ILE A 220 -29.54 -23.16 17.78
N TRP A 221 -30.68 -23.84 17.74
CA TRP A 221 -31.71 -23.87 18.79
C TRP A 221 -31.31 -24.62 20.06
N PHE A 222 -30.22 -25.39 20.02
CA PHE A 222 -29.78 -26.19 21.15
C PHE A 222 -28.59 -25.58 21.90
N GLU A 223 -28.14 -24.39 21.53
CA GLU A 223 -27.06 -23.71 22.24
C GLU A 223 -27.42 -23.43 23.71
N GLY A 224 -26.58 -23.92 24.63
CA GLY A 224 -26.81 -23.80 26.08
C GLY A 224 -27.81 -24.81 26.65
N THR A 225 -28.27 -25.78 25.85
CA THR A 225 -29.07 -26.93 26.33
C THR A 225 -28.18 -28.15 26.61
N SER A 226 -28.73 -29.17 27.28
CA SER A 226 -28.06 -30.46 27.49
C SER A 226 -27.73 -31.19 26.18
N ASP A 227 -28.53 -30.97 25.12
CA ASP A 227 -28.37 -31.52 23.77
C ASP A 227 -27.62 -30.54 22.86
N GLY A 228 -26.56 -29.90 23.35
CA GLY A 228 -25.85 -28.85 22.63
C GLY A 228 -25.39 -29.23 21.21
N PRO A 229 -25.04 -28.25 20.36
CA PRO A 229 -24.71 -28.49 18.94
C PRO A 229 -23.61 -29.54 18.73
N ALA A 230 -22.74 -29.72 19.71
CA ALA A 230 -21.68 -30.72 19.70
C ALA A 230 -22.21 -32.15 19.42
N LYS A 231 -23.37 -32.52 19.97
CA LYS A 231 -24.00 -33.84 19.74
C LYS A 231 -24.22 -34.12 18.24
N TYR A 232 -24.64 -33.10 17.51
CA TYR A 232 -25.02 -33.22 16.09
C TYR A 232 -23.83 -33.06 15.15
N LEU A 233 -22.82 -32.29 15.56
CA LEU A 233 -21.65 -32.01 14.72
C LEU A 233 -20.49 -32.99 14.95
N SER A 234 -20.39 -33.59 16.14
CA SER A 234 -19.25 -34.45 16.50
C SER A 234 -18.96 -35.60 15.54
N PRO A 235 -19.95 -36.29 14.91
CA PRO A 235 -19.64 -37.36 13.96
C PRO A 235 -18.88 -36.89 12.72
N PHE A 236 -18.99 -35.60 12.39
CA PHE A 236 -18.39 -35.00 11.19
C PHE A 236 -17.11 -34.22 11.47
N VAL A 237 -16.79 -33.94 12.75
CA VAL A 237 -15.60 -33.15 13.12
C VAL A 237 -14.32 -33.79 12.60
N GLY A 238 -14.18 -35.12 12.72
CA GLY A 238 -13.00 -35.84 12.21
C GLY A 238 -12.83 -35.70 10.70
N LEU A 239 -13.90 -35.96 9.93
CA LEU A 239 -13.91 -35.82 8.47
C LEU A 239 -13.63 -34.39 8.03
N ARG A 240 -14.20 -33.43 8.75
CA ARG A 240 -14.00 -32.01 8.48
C ARG A 240 -12.55 -31.64 8.69
N ASN A 241 -11.97 -31.99 9.83
CA ASN A 241 -10.58 -31.66 10.12
C ASN A 241 -9.65 -32.28 9.08
N GLU A 242 -9.87 -33.55 8.71
CA GLU A 242 -9.08 -34.25 7.68
C GLU A 242 -9.22 -33.57 6.30
N THR A 243 -10.45 -33.22 5.90
CA THR A 243 -10.70 -32.56 4.61
C THR A 243 -10.15 -31.13 4.57
N ASP A 244 -10.39 -30.34 5.63
CA ASP A 244 -9.90 -28.97 5.77
C ASP A 244 -8.36 -28.97 5.78
N GLU A 245 -7.72 -29.93 6.47
CA GLU A 245 -6.27 -30.11 6.49
C GLU A 245 -5.72 -30.44 5.10
N LEU A 246 -6.31 -31.39 4.38
CA LEU A 246 -5.86 -31.75 3.03
C LEU A 246 -6.02 -30.59 2.03
N LEU A 247 -7.15 -29.86 2.07
CA LEU A 247 -7.35 -28.67 1.24
C LEU A 247 -6.37 -27.56 1.60
N GLN A 248 -6.13 -27.34 2.89
CA GLN A 248 -5.18 -26.36 3.37
C GLN A 248 -3.75 -26.74 2.94
N GLN A 249 -3.35 -28.00 3.08
CA GLN A 249 -2.04 -28.50 2.62
C GLN A 249 -1.88 -28.31 1.11
N HIS A 250 -2.90 -28.61 0.31
CA HIS A 250 -2.87 -28.38 -1.14
C HIS A 250 -2.74 -26.89 -1.48
N ALA A 251 -3.58 -26.04 -0.88
CA ALA A 251 -3.57 -24.59 -1.13
C ALA A 251 -2.26 -23.92 -0.68
N ILE A 252 -1.73 -24.33 0.48
CA ILE A 252 -0.43 -23.90 1.01
C ILE A 252 0.70 -24.44 0.13
N GLY A 253 0.62 -25.67 -0.37
CA GLY A 253 1.61 -26.25 -1.27
C GLY A 253 1.74 -25.49 -2.58
N LEU A 254 0.61 -25.15 -3.21
CA LEU A 254 0.57 -24.32 -4.41
C LEU A 254 1.15 -22.92 -4.16
N LEU A 255 0.75 -22.31 -3.04
CA LEU A 255 1.26 -21.01 -2.62
C LEU A 255 2.78 -21.04 -2.38
N ALA A 256 3.26 -22.04 -1.65
CA ALA A 256 4.67 -22.21 -1.36
C ALA A 256 5.47 -22.36 -2.65
N LYS A 257 5.01 -23.19 -3.59
CA LYS A 257 5.65 -23.36 -4.89
C LYS A 257 5.74 -22.03 -5.63
N GLN A 258 4.62 -21.30 -5.75
CA GLN A 258 4.61 -20.00 -6.42
C GLN A 258 5.57 -18.99 -5.79
N LEU A 259 5.59 -18.89 -4.46
CA LEU A 259 6.48 -17.97 -3.75
C LEU A 259 7.95 -18.38 -3.86
N THR A 260 8.24 -19.68 -3.77
CA THR A 260 9.60 -20.21 -3.99
C THR A 260 10.08 -19.88 -5.41
N ASP A 261 9.26 -20.11 -6.44
CA ASP A 261 9.62 -19.80 -7.83
C ASP A 261 9.86 -18.29 -8.03
N GLN A 262 9.00 -17.45 -7.45
CA GLN A 262 9.18 -15.99 -7.49
C GLN A 262 10.44 -15.51 -6.79
N LEU A 263 10.74 -16.06 -5.60
CA LEU A 263 11.96 -15.75 -4.85
C LEU A 263 13.21 -16.26 -5.58
N ALA A 264 13.14 -17.45 -6.19
CA ALA A 264 14.22 -17.99 -7.00
C ALA A 264 14.53 -17.12 -8.23
N ALA A 265 13.53 -16.45 -8.79
CA ALA A 265 13.72 -15.48 -9.87
C ALA A 265 14.25 -14.12 -9.38
N GLU A 266 13.78 -13.61 -8.24
CA GLU A 266 14.15 -12.27 -7.75
C GLU A 266 15.50 -12.21 -7.05
N ARG A 267 15.88 -13.26 -6.30
CA ARG A 267 17.13 -13.26 -5.51
C ARG A 267 18.39 -13.08 -6.37
N PRO A 268 18.57 -13.77 -7.52
CA PRO A 268 19.70 -13.52 -8.40
C PRO A 268 19.74 -12.08 -8.91
N VAL A 269 18.58 -11.52 -9.27
CA VAL A 269 18.48 -10.12 -9.74
C VAL A 269 18.92 -9.14 -8.64
N ILE A 270 18.49 -9.36 -7.39
CA ILE A 270 18.92 -8.55 -6.24
C ILE A 270 20.44 -8.68 -6.05
N ALA A 271 20.97 -9.90 -6.05
CA ALA A 271 22.40 -10.16 -5.90
C ALA A 271 23.23 -9.51 -7.01
N ASP A 272 22.80 -9.62 -8.27
CA ASP A 272 23.46 -9.03 -9.42
C ASP A 272 23.47 -7.50 -9.35
N ARG A 273 22.34 -6.88 -8.97
CA ARG A 273 22.25 -5.42 -8.80
C ARG A 273 23.12 -4.92 -7.65
N LEU A 274 23.15 -5.64 -6.52
CA LEU A 274 24.06 -5.36 -5.41
C LEU A 274 25.53 -5.47 -5.85
N ALA A 275 25.89 -6.53 -6.58
CA ALA A 275 27.24 -6.70 -7.11
C ALA A 275 27.63 -5.58 -8.07
N LYS A 276 26.71 -5.09 -8.90
CA LYS A 276 26.93 -3.93 -9.78
C LYS A 276 27.25 -2.66 -9.00
N ILE A 277 26.56 -2.41 -7.88
CA ILE A 277 26.88 -1.26 -7.00
C ILE A 277 28.34 -1.34 -6.53
N GLU A 278 28.77 -2.51 -6.07
CA GLU A 278 30.12 -2.72 -5.52
C GLU A 278 31.21 -2.66 -6.58
N GLN A 279 30.94 -3.13 -7.80
CA GLN A 279 31.90 -3.17 -8.89
C GLN A 279 32.03 -1.82 -9.64
N LEU A 280 31.05 -0.92 -9.49
CA LEU A 280 30.97 0.32 -10.27
C LEU A 280 32.24 1.18 -10.19
N PRO A 281 32.85 1.45 -9.00
CA PRO A 281 34.06 2.25 -8.93
C PRO A 281 35.25 1.60 -9.66
N ALA A 282 35.41 0.28 -9.54
CA ALA A 282 36.47 -0.48 -10.21
C ALA A 282 36.31 -0.49 -11.73
N LEU A 283 35.07 -0.54 -12.25
CA LEU A 283 34.78 -0.47 -13.67
C LEU A 283 35.13 0.90 -14.25
N VAL A 284 34.72 1.99 -13.60
CA VAL A 284 35.11 3.35 -14.04
C VAL A 284 36.62 3.55 -13.95
N LYS A 285 37.28 3.00 -12.93
CA LYS A 285 38.74 3.08 -12.79
C LYS A 285 39.47 2.39 -13.95
N SER A 286 39.07 1.17 -14.29
CA SER A 286 39.77 0.32 -15.26
C SER A 286 39.37 0.58 -16.72
N ALA A 287 38.07 0.69 -17.00
CA ALA A 287 37.54 0.86 -18.35
C ALA A 287 37.28 2.33 -18.71
N GLY A 288 37.24 3.22 -17.73
CA GLY A 288 36.94 4.63 -17.93
C GLY A 288 35.49 4.94 -18.27
N HIS A 289 34.60 3.96 -18.11
CA HIS A 289 33.17 4.09 -18.33
C HIS A 289 32.45 3.00 -17.56
N ALA A 290 31.24 3.27 -17.09
CA ALA A 290 30.34 2.27 -16.54
C ALA A 290 28.87 2.64 -16.79
N GLU A 291 27.99 1.66 -16.64
CA GLU A 291 26.54 1.84 -16.78
C GLU A 291 25.82 1.30 -15.55
N ILE A 292 24.91 2.11 -15.00
CA ILE A 292 24.01 1.70 -13.91
C ILE A 292 22.66 2.38 -14.08
N ALA A 293 21.55 1.67 -13.79
CA ALA A 293 20.19 2.16 -13.99
C ALA A 293 19.92 2.74 -15.40
N GLY A 294 20.58 2.22 -16.45
CA GLY A 294 20.47 2.72 -17.83
C GLY A 294 21.20 4.04 -18.10
N VAL A 295 21.95 4.55 -17.13
CA VAL A 295 22.80 5.73 -17.26
C VAL A 295 24.24 5.25 -17.45
N GLY A 296 24.75 5.39 -18.67
CA GLY A 296 26.16 5.19 -19.01
C GLY A 296 26.96 6.47 -18.82
N GLY A 297 28.19 6.37 -18.32
CA GLY A 297 29.10 7.50 -18.26
C GLY A 297 30.36 7.22 -17.43
N ASP A 298 31.09 8.29 -17.15
CA ASP A 298 32.29 8.32 -16.31
C ASP A 298 32.27 9.52 -15.35
N GLY A 299 31.13 10.19 -15.22
CA GLY A 299 31.00 11.44 -14.49
C GLY A 299 29.90 11.44 -13.41
N PRO A 300 29.67 12.60 -12.77
CA PRO A 300 28.75 12.75 -11.64
C PRO A 300 27.30 12.25 -11.84
N PRO A 301 26.71 12.20 -13.06
CA PRO A 301 25.41 11.56 -13.27
C PRO A 301 25.31 10.12 -12.77
N LEU A 302 26.42 9.36 -12.73
CA LEU A 302 26.45 8.01 -12.17
C LEU A 302 26.14 7.97 -10.67
N LEU A 303 26.44 9.04 -9.92
CA LEU A 303 26.10 9.11 -8.49
C LEU A 303 24.58 9.14 -8.29
N VAL A 304 23.88 9.91 -9.12
CA VAL A 304 22.42 9.99 -9.09
C VAL A 304 21.80 8.66 -9.51
N ALA A 305 22.33 8.06 -10.59
CA ALA A 305 21.89 6.76 -11.05
C ALA A 305 22.11 5.65 -10.00
N LEU A 306 23.19 5.73 -9.24
CA LEU A 306 23.48 4.80 -8.14
C LEU A 306 22.50 4.98 -6.96
N ALA A 307 22.07 6.21 -6.66
CA ALA A 307 21.03 6.47 -5.66
C ALA A 307 19.66 5.92 -6.09
N ASP A 308 19.29 6.13 -7.36
CA ASP A 308 18.05 5.60 -7.94
C ASP A 308 18.07 4.07 -8.00
N GLU A 309 19.23 3.47 -8.32
CA GLU A 309 19.44 2.03 -8.27
C GLU A 309 19.27 1.50 -6.84
N GLN A 310 19.82 2.18 -5.84
CA GLN A 310 19.64 1.81 -4.43
C GLN A 310 18.16 1.82 -4.04
N ALA A 311 17.42 2.88 -4.40
CA ALA A 311 15.98 2.96 -4.12
C ALA A 311 15.19 1.82 -4.80
N ALA A 312 15.58 1.45 -6.03
CA ALA A 312 14.96 0.33 -6.74
C ALA A 312 15.29 -1.03 -6.09
N ILE A 313 16.54 -1.27 -5.68
CA ILE A 313 16.92 -2.48 -4.92
C ILE A 313 16.16 -2.54 -3.59
N GLN A 314 16.00 -1.40 -2.92
CA GLN A 314 15.24 -1.31 -1.67
C GLN A 314 13.79 -1.78 -1.84
N VAL A 315 13.13 -1.41 -2.94
CA VAL A 315 11.78 -1.91 -3.29
C VAL A 315 11.79 -3.42 -3.53
N LEU A 316 12.77 -3.92 -4.30
CA LEU A 316 12.91 -5.35 -4.59
C LEU A 316 13.11 -6.16 -3.30
N LEU A 317 13.95 -5.68 -2.39
CA LEU A 317 14.20 -6.32 -1.10
C LEU A 317 12.93 -6.34 -0.25
N THR A 318 12.22 -5.22 -0.10
CA THR A 318 10.94 -5.18 0.64
C THR A 318 9.92 -6.16 0.07
N ARG A 319 9.82 -6.23 -1.27
CA ARG A 319 8.95 -7.17 -1.96
C ARG A 319 9.33 -8.62 -1.70
N ALA A 320 10.63 -8.93 -1.80
CA ALA A 320 11.15 -10.28 -1.55
C ALA A 320 11.01 -10.69 -0.08
N ILE A 321 11.26 -9.78 0.87
CA ILE A 321 11.04 -10.03 2.31
C ILE A 321 9.56 -10.31 2.59
N ALA A 322 8.64 -9.54 2.02
CA ALA A 322 7.20 -9.80 2.17
C ALA A 322 6.80 -11.17 1.62
N LYS A 323 7.34 -11.58 0.47
CA LYS A 323 7.14 -12.93 -0.09
C LYS A 323 7.76 -14.02 0.77
N ALA A 324 8.93 -13.79 1.34
CA ALA A 324 9.57 -14.72 2.27
C ALA A 324 8.75 -14.88 3.55
N ASN A 325 8.17 -13.79 4.07
CA ASN A 325 7.25 -13.83 5.22
C ASN A 325 5.95 -14.59 4.90
N LEU A 326 5.37 -14.39 3.71
CA LEU A 326 4.25 -15.20 3.24
C LEU A 326 4.66 -16.68 3.10
N LEU A 327 5.88 -16.96 2.63
CA LEU A 327 6.40 -18.32 2.54
C LEU A 327 6.58 -18.94 3.93
N THR A 328 6.93 -18.17 4.96
CA THR A 328 7.04 -18.65 6.35
C THR A 328 5.72 -19.25 6.87
N ILE A 329 4.58 -18.69 6.46
CA ILE A 329 3.25 -19.24 6.78
C ILE A 329 3.10 -20.65 6.20
N ALA A 330 3.73 -20.91 5.06
CA ALA A 330 3.63 -22.16 4.33
C ALA A 330 4.75 -23.18 4.61
N LYS A 331 5.98 -22.69 4.81
CA LYS A 331 7.22 -23.45 4.97
C LYS A 331 8.19 -22.66 5.85
N SER A 332 8.78 -23.32 6.84
CA SER A 332 9.78 -22.71 7.75
C SER A 332 11.01 -22.13 7.03
N GLU A 333 11.35 -22.63 5.84
CA GLU A 333 12.43 -22.09 4.99
C GLU A 333 12.24 -20.60 4.65
N GLY A 334 10.99 -20.12 4.58
CA GLY A 334 10.70 -18.71 4.36
C GLY A 334 11.37 -17.79 5.38
N ALA A 335 11.45 -18.21 6.65
CA ALA A 335 12.07 -17.40 7.70
C ALA A 335 13.58 -17.24 7.49
N LYS A 336 14.26 -18.29 7.02
CA LYS A 336 15.69 -18.24 6.70
C LYS A 336 15.95 -17.30 5.52
N ILE A 337 15.17 -17.43 4.45
CA ILE A 337 15.27 -16.56 3.27
C ILE A 337 15.00 -15.10 3.65
N GLY A 338 13.98 -14.86 4.47
CA GLY A 338 13.64 -13.54 4.99
C GLY A 338 14.82 -12.91 5.74
N ALA A 339 15.42 -13.64 6.68
CA ALA A 339 16.57 -13.15 7.44
C ALA A 339 17.80 -12.83 6.55
N GLU A 340 18.06 -13.63 5.52
CA GLU A 340 19.14 -13.35 4.54
C GLU A 340 18.87 -12.03 3.77
N LEU A 341 17.64 -11.80 3.33
CA LEU A 341 17.24 -10.59 2.61
C LEU A 341 17.23 -9.35 3.53
N GLU A 342 16.77 -9.48 4.77
CA GLU A 342 16.82 -8.41 5.78
C GLU A 342 18.27 -7.99 6.08
N ALA A 343 19.19 -8.96 6.16
CA ALA A 343 20.61 -8.67 6.32
C ALA A 343 21.18 -7.86 5.14
N GLN A 344 20.80 -8.21 3.90
CA GLN A 344 21.17 -7.44 2.71
C GLN A 344 20.59 -6.02 2.73
N GLN A 345 19.32 -5.88 3.13
CA GLN A 345 18.65 -4.59 3.25
C GLN A 345 19.34 -3.67 4.26
N LYS A 346 19.80 -4.22 5.39
CA LYS A 346 20.48 -3.45 6.44
C LYS A 346 21.81 -2.85 5.97
N VAL A 347 22.58 -3.57 5.14
CA VAL A 347 23.91 -3.12 4.68
C VAL A 347 23.89 -2.37 3.35
N LEU A 348 22.74 -2.33 2.64
CA LEU A 348 22.61 -1.68 1.33
C LEU A 348 23.02 -0.20 1.37
N GLY A 349 22.60 0.54 2.41
CA GLY A 349 22.95 1.94 2.62
C GLY A 349 24.45 2.17 2.72
N GLU A 350 25.10 1.44 3.62
CA GLU A 350 26.52 1.54 3.87
C GLU A 350 27.36 1.19 2.62
N LYS A 351 26.99 0.10 1.92
CA LYS A 351 27.65 -0.32 0.68
C LYS A 351 27.52 0.72 -0.43
N THR A 352 26.32 1.28 -0.62
CA THR A 352 26.09 2.28 -1.66
C THR A 352 26.85 3.58 -1.38
N ILE A 353 26.83 4.06 -0.14
CA ILE A 353 27.59 5.27 0.27
C ILE A 353 29.10 5.04 0.08
N ALA A 354 29.61 3.86 0.43
CA ALA A 354 31.02 3.52 0.21
C ALA A 354 31.38 3.53 -1.28
N ALA A 355 30.56 2.92 -2.14
CA ALA A 355 30.75 2.93 -3.58
C ALA A 355 30.72 4.35 -4.16
N MET A 356 29.77 5.21 -3.73
CA MET A 356 29.71 6.61 -4.16
C MET A 356 30.97 7.40 -3.80
N LYS A 357 31.51 7.22 -2.59
CA LYS A 357 32.74 7.87 -2.14
C LYS A 357 33.93 7.49 -3.03
N GLU A 358 34.12 6.19 -3.24
CA GLU A 358 35.20 5.69 -4.10
C GLU A 358 35.05 6.18 -5.54
N LEU A 359 33.81 6.15 -6.05
CA LEU A 359 33.49 6.62 -7.39
C LEU A 359 33.86 8.10 -7.57
N CYS A 360 33.53 8.96 -6.60
CA CYS A 360 33.90 10.39 -6.64
C CYS A 360 35.42 10.58 -6.74
N VAL A 361 36.20 9.82 -5.97
CA VAL A 361 37.68 9.90 -6.00
C VAL A 361 38.21 9.46 -7.37
N VAL A 362 37.74 8.32 -7.89
CA VAL A 362 38.16 7.79 -9.20
C VAL A 362 37.84 8.78 -10.33
N MET A 363 36.66 9.39 -10.31
CA MET A 363 36.27 10.37 -11.32
C MET A 363 37.15 11.63 -11.28
N VAL A 364 37.46 12.13 -10.08
CA VAL A 364 38.35 13.29 -9.93
C VAL A 364 39.76 12.95 -10.39
N GLU A 365 40.30 11.78 -10.08
CA GLU A 365 41.63 11.34 -10.55
C GLU A 365 41.73 11.42 -12.08
N ARG A 366 40.68 10.97 -12.78
CA ARG A 366 40.59 10.92 -14.25
C ARG A 366 40.27 12.26 -14.92
N THR A 367 39.82 13.27 -14.16
CA THR A 367 39.46 14.57 -14.71
C THR A 367 40.71 15.39 -15.00
N ASP A 368 40.88 15.90 -16.22
CA ASP A 368 41.99 16.77 -16.57
C ASP A 368 41.86 18.16 -15.92
N ALA A 369 42.99 18.86 -15.74
CA ALA A 369 42.99 20.18 -15.12
C ALA A 369 42.14 21.22 -15.87
N ALA A 370 42.05 21.09 -17.20
CA ALA A 370 41.23 21.96 -18.04
C ALA A 370 39.72 21.81 -17.78
N ASP A 371 39.27 20.62 -17.36
CA ASP A 371 37.86 20.30 -17.15
C ASP A 371 37.44 20.36 -15.67
N GLY A 372 38.38 20.61 -14.75
CA GLY A 372 38.14 20.57 -13.30
C GLY A 372 36.98 21.46 -12.83
N ALA A 373 36.88 22.69 -13.36
CA ALA A 373 35.81 23.61 -12.99
C ALA A 373 34.43 23.13 -13.47
N LYS A 374 34.34 22.59 -14.70
CA LYS A 374 33.11 22.02 -15.23
C LYS A 374 32.70 20.77 -14.44
N PHE A 375 33.66 19.90 -14.13
CA PHE A 375 33.41 18.71 -13.32
C PHE A 375 32.89 19.06 -11.92
N TYR A 376 33.43 20.12 -11.30
CA TYR A 376 32.91 20.64 -10.04
C TYR A 376 31.44 21.03 -10.13
N ASP A 377 31.04 21.76 -11.18
CA ASP A 377 29.65 22.16 -11.39
C ASP A 377 28.73 20.95 -11.64
N ASP A 378 29.19 19.98 -12.44
CA ASP A 378 28.47 18.72 -12.66
C ASP A 378 28.31 17.93 -11.34
N LEU A 379 29.33 17.95 -10.47
CA LEU A 379 29.30 17.32 -9.15
C LEU A 379 28.34 18.02 -8.19
N MET A 380 28.30 19.35 -8.19
CA MET A 380 27.32 20.12 -7.40
C MET A 380 25.89 19.89 -7.88
N ALA A 381 25.66 19.80 -9.20
CA ALA A 381 24.36 19.45 -9.76
C ALA A 381 23.94 18.02 -9.37
N ALA A 382 24.86 17.06 -9.36
CA ALA A 382 24.61 15.70 -8.87
C ALA A 382 24.28 15.70 -7.37
N ALA A 383 25.05 16.42 -6.55
CA ALA A 383 24.81 16.59 -5.12
C ALA A 383 23.39 17.11 -4.83
N GLY A 384 22.93 18.09 -5.62
CA GLY A 384 21.57 18.60 -5.51
C GLY A 384 20.52 17.50 -5.69
N LYS A 385 20.67 16.66 -6.72
CA LYS A 385 19.74 15.55 -7.00
C LYS A 385 19.79 14.44 -5.95
N LEU A 386 20.96 14.20 -5.34
CA LEU A 386 21.11 13.27 -4.22
C LEU A 386 20.30 13.69 -2.99
N GLY A 387 20.00 14.99 -2.83
CA GLY A 387 19.18 15.52 -1.74
C GLY A 387 17.77 14.94 -1.63
N ARG A 388 17.28 14.25 -2.67
CA ARG A 388 16.02 13.49 -2.61
C ARG A 388 16.12 12.24 -1.73
N HIS A 389 17.31 11.64 -1.66
CA HIS A 389 17.54 10.32 -1.10
C HIS A 389 18.30 10.38 0.23
N TYR A 390 19.22 11.34 0.38
CA TYR A 390 20.16 11.43 1.50
C TYR A 390 20.07 12.78 2.22
N SER A 391 20.51 12.82 3.48
CA SER A 391 20.71 14.07 4.21
C SER A 391 21.90 14.87 3.65
N ILE A 392 21.98 16.15 3.99
CA ILE A 392 23.11 17.00 3.57
C ILE A 392 24.42 16.46 4.13
N GLU A 393 24.42 15.98 5.37
CA GLU A 393 25.60 15.42 6.04
C GLU A 393 26.10 14.15 5.35
N GLU A 394 25.19 13.29 4.88
CA GLU A 394 25.52 12.10 4.10
C GLU A 394 26.12 12.46 2.73
N ILE A 395 25.55 13.46 2.05
CA ILE A 395 26.04 13.93 0.74
C ILE A 395 27.41 14.61 0.89
N ASP A 396 27.59 15.45 1.91
CA ASP A 396 28.87 16.06 2.24
C ASP A 396 29.91 14.96 2.51
N ALA A 397 29.56 13.92 3.27
CA ALA A 397 30.45 12.80 3.52
C ALA A 397 30.80 12.00 2.24
N ILE A 398 29.87 11.88 1.29
CA ILE A 398 30.11 11.23 -0.01
C ILE A 398 31.12 12.02 -0.84
N ILE A 399 30.98 13.35 -0.88
CA ILE A 399 31.69 14.21 -1.83
C ILE A 399 33.02 14.74 -1.24
N ALA A 400 33.10 14.96 0.08
CA ALA A 400 34.25 15.57 0.75
C ALA A 400 35.62 14.98 0.36
N PRO A 401 35.80 13.65 0.20
CA PRO A 401 37.09 13.08 -0.20
C PRO A 401 37.59 13.56 -1.58
N ALA A 402 36.67 13.90 -2.47
CA ALA A 402 36.96 14.25 -3.85
C ALA A 402 37.20 15.76 -4.05
N LEU A 403 36.77 16.62 -3.11
CA LEU A 403 36.87 18.07 -3.26
C LEU A 403 38.31 18.60 -3.25
N PRO A 404 39.19 18.28 -2.27
CA PRO A 404 40.55 18.82 -2.26
C PRO A 404 41.37 18.55 -3.53
N PRO A 405 41.43 17.31 -4.08
CA PRO A 405 42.18 17.06 -5.31
C PRO A 405 41.56 17.73 -6.54
N LEU A 406 40.23 17.94 -6.56
CA LEU A 406 39.55 18.65 -7.63
C LEU A 406 39.84 20.15 -7.61
N LEU A 407 39.86 20.77 -6.42
CA LEU A 407 40.21 22.19 -6.27
C LEU A 407 41.67 22.46 -6.65
N ALA A 408 42.59 21.54 -6.33
CA ALA A 408 43.99 21.65 -6.72
C ALA A 408 44.19 21.68 -8.26
N LYS A 409 43.23 21.13 -9.03
CA LYS A 409 43.25 21.12 -10.51
C LYS A 409 42.73 22.42 -11.13
N SER A 410 42.03 23.26 -10.39
CA SER A 410 41.34 24.45 -10.92
C SER A 410 41.80 25.72 -10.22
N THR A 411 42.66 26.51 -10.86
CA THR A 411 43.18 27.76 -10.28
C THR A 411 42.05 28.77 -10.04
N GLY A 412 41.94 29.29 -8.81
CA GLY A 412 40.97 30.34 -8.44
C GLY A 412 39.59 29.81 -8.00
N LEU A 413 39.23 28.57 -8.32
CA LEU A 413 37.92 27.99 -7.98
C LEU A 413 37.69 27.93 -6.46
N GLU A 414 38.72 27.63 -5.68
CA GLU A 414 38.61 27.62 -4.21
C GLU A 414 38.23 29.00 -3.66
N ALA A 415 38.83 30.07 -4.18
CA ALA A 415 38.52 31.44 -3.77
C ALA A 415 37.08 31.83 -4.16
N GLU A 416 36.62 31.39 -5.34
CA GLU A 416 35.22 31.58 -5.76
C GLU A 416 34.25 30.87 -4.82
N ILE A 417 34.53 29.61 -4.46
CA ILE A 417 33.69 28.83 -3.54
C ILE A 417 33.66 29.47 -2.16
N GLN A 418 34.81 29.89 -1.61
CA GLN A 418 34.87 30.56 -0.31
C GLN A 418 34.10 31.89 -0.32
N SER A 419 34.23 32.68 -1.40
CA SER A 419 33.46 33.91 -1.60
C SER A 419 31.95 33.64 -1.69
N TYR A 420 31.56 32.58 -2.39
CA TYR A 420 30.16 32.15 -2.47
C TYR A 420 29.63 31.66 -1.09
N GLN A 421 30.41 30.84 -0.37
CA GLN A 421 30.09 30.35 0.97
C GLN A 421 29.88 31.51 1.94
N ALA A 422 30.81 32.48 1.98
CA ALA A 422 30.71 33.65 2.85
C ALA A 422 29.42 34.46 2.62
N ARG A 423 28.88 34.45 1.39
CA ARG A 423 27.62 35.14 1.05
C ARG A 423 26.36 34.32 1.36
N THR A 424 26.44 32.99 1.31
CA THR A 424 25.25 32.12 1.33
C THR A 424 25.07 31.33 2.63
N ASP A 425 26.13 31.02 3.38
CA ASP A 425 26.04 30.14 4.54
C ASP A 425 25.21 30.72 5.68
N ASP A 426 25.43 31.99 6.03
CA ASP A 426 24.66 32.64 7.08
C ASP A 426 23.20 32.83 6.68
N LEU A 427 22.93 33.10 5.39
CA LEU A 427 21.59 33.13 4.83
C LEU A 427 20.90 31.77 4.97
N LEU A 428 21.53 30.69 4.51
CA LEU A 428 20.97 29.33 4.57
C LEU A 428 20.77 28.87 6.02
N ARG A 429 21.70 29.20 6.92
CA ARG A 429 21.61 28.93 8.37
C ARG A 429 20.48 29.71 9.02
N TRP A 430 20.31 30.98 8.69
CA TRP A 430 19.19 31.79 9.18
C TRP A 430 17.86 31.26 8.67
N ARG A 431 17.73 31.03 7.35
CA ARG A 431 16.55 30.43 6.70
C ARG A 431 16.16 29.10 7.33
N HIS A 432 17.14 28.23 7.58
CA HIS A 432 16.91 26.95 8.22
C HIS A 432 16.34 27.10 9.63
N ARG A 433 16.96 27.93 10.48
CA ARG A 433 16.46 28.19 11.85
C ARG A 433 15.04 28.75 11.84
N VAL A 434 14.74 29.68 10.92
CA VAL A 434 13.39 30.27 10.80
C VAL A 434 12.38 29.22 10.37
N ALA A 435 12.69 28.43 9.34
CA ALA A 435 11.80 27.36 8.85
C ALA A 435 11.55 26.30 9.93
N GLU A 436 12.60 25.87 10.65
CA GLU A 436 12.50 24.89 11.73
C GLU A 436 11.69 25.43 12.91
N ALA A 437 11.92 26.67 13.34
CA ALA A 437 11.16 27.30 14.42
C ALA A 437 9.66 27.39 14.09
N ARG A 438 9.33 27.81 12.85
CA ARG A 438 7.93 27.87 12.37
C ARG A 438 7.28 26.49 12.29
N GLY A 439 7.98 25.50 11.72
CA GLY A 439 7.50 24.13 11.64
C GLY A 439 7.29 23.49 13.01
N LYS A 440 8.22 23.69 13.95
CA LYS A 440 8.09 23.24 15.35
C LYS A 440 6.89 23.88 16.03
N TYR A 441 6.70 25.20 15.91
CA TYR A 441 5.56 25.89 16.52
C TYR A 441 4.21 25.29 16.10
N LEU A 442 4.00 25.01 14.82
CA LEU A 442 2.75 24.40 14.34
C LEU A 442 2.61 22.94 14.75
N SER A 443 3.67 22.15 14.62
CA SER A 443 3.65 20.72 15.00
C SER A 443 3.54 20.46 16.51
N SER A 444 3.94 21.42 17.35
CA SER A 444 3.85 21.30 18.82
C SER A 444 2.54 21.85 19.40
N GLY A 445 1.93 22.83 18.74
CA GLY A 445 0.69 23.46 19.22
C GLY A 445 -0.60 22.93 18.58
N ARG A 446 -0.57 22.59 17.28
CA ARG A 446 -1.79 22.36 16.48
C ARG A 446 -1.83 20.99 15.80
N ASP A 447 -0.71 20.52 15.25
CA ASP A 447 -0.70 19.39 14.31
C ASP A 447 0.20 18.23 14.81
N LYS A 448 -0.40 17.13 15.29
CA LYS A 448 0.37 15.94 15.73
C LYS A 448 0.91 15.14 14.53
N ARG A 449 1.99 14.38 14.70
CA ARG A 449 2.46 13.41 13.70
C ARG A 449 1.33 12.45 13.35
N ILE A 450 1.17 12.14 12.06
CA ILE A 450 0.05 11.31 11.59
C ILE A 450 -0.04 9.94 12.29
N SER A 451 1.09 9.26 12.52
CA SER A 451 1.12 8.00 13.27
C SER A 451 0.64 8.16 14.72
N GLY A 452 0.93 9.30 15.36
CA GLY A 452 0.40 9.64 16.67
C GLY A 452 -1.11 9.91 16.67
N VAL A 453 -1.63 10.61 15.65
CA VAL A 453 -3.07 10.81 15.48
C VAL A 453 -3.78 9.47 15.32
N LEU A 454 -3.25 8.58 14.46
CA LEU A 454 -3.82 7.25 14.26
C LEU A 454 -3.73 6.38 15.52
N LEU A 455 -2.61 6.43 16.25
CA LEU A 455 -2.46 5.69 17.51
C LEU A 455 -3.50 6.13 18.54
N GLU A 456 -3.65 7.43 18.78
CA GLU A 456 -4.60 7.96 19.78
C GLU A 456 -6.06 7.61 19.47
N ASN A 457 -6.44 7.62 18.19
CA ASN A 457 -7.83 7.41 17.76
C ASN A 457 -8.12 5.95 17.35
N GLY A 458 -7.09 5.17 17.03
CA GLY A 458 -7.17 3.79 16.56
C GLY A 458 -7.11 2.72 17.66
N LEU A 459 -6.95 3.10 18.94
CA LEU A 459 -6.95 2.13 20.04
C LEU A 459 -8.30 1.43 20.17
N ALA A 460 -8.28 0.10 20.24
CA ALA A 460 -9.45 -0.65 20.71
C ALA A 460 -9.73 -0.27 22.16
N GLN A 461 -10.97 0.07 22.51
CA GLN A 461 -11.34 0.47 23.88
C GLN A 461 -12.61 -0.28 24.29
N GLY A 462 -12.50 -1.25 25.19
CA GLY A 462 -13.62 -2.12 25.57
C GLY A 462 -14.20 -2.84 24.35
N ALA A 463 -15.48 -2.60 24.03
CA ALA A 463 -16.15 -3.14 22.85
C ALA A 463 -15.91 -2.33 21.56
N LYS A 464 -15.17 -1.21 21.60
CA LYS A 464 -14.94 -0.37 20.43
C LYS A 464 -13.88 -0.97 19.50
N ALA A 465 -14.24 -1.12 18.23
CA ALA A 465 -13.36 -1.57 17.16
C ALA A 465 -12.11 -0.68 17.02
N GLY A 466 -10.93 -1.27 16.82
CA GLY A 466 -9.68 -0.53 16.68
C GLY A 466 -8.60 -1.28 15.90
N LEU A 467 -7.54 -0.57 15.53
CA LEU A 467 -6.36 -1.08 14.81
C LEU A 467 -5.29 -1.65 15.74
N TYR A 468 -5.31 -1.24 17.02
CA TYR A 468 -4.29 -1.62 17.99
C TYR A 468 -4.91 -2.42 19.12
N ALA A 469 -4.26 -3.53 19.49
CA ALA A 469 -4.58 -4.24 20.71
C ALA A 469 -4.20 -3.39 21.93
N THR A 470 -5.04 -3.39 22.96
CA THR A 470 -4.81 -2.64 24.22
C THR A 470 -3.59 -3.11 24.99
N ALA A 471 -3.23 -4.38 24.86
CA ALA A 471 -2.12 -5.00 25.60
C ALA A 471 -0.74 -4.57 25.07
N ASN A 472 -0.62 -4.20 23.80
CA ASN A 472 0.63 -3.75 23.21
C ASN A 472 0.37 -2.71 22.10
N PRO A 473 -0.06 -1.50 22.49
CA PRO A 473 -0.33 -0.44 21.53
C PRO A 473 0.99 0.11 21.00
N GLY A 474 1.27 -0.20 19.74
CA GLY A 474 2.44 0.32 19.05
C GLY A 474 2.08 0.61 17.61
N PRO A 475 2.65 1.66 16.99
CA PRO A 475 2.40 1.95 15.57
C PRO A 475 2.69 0.74 14.68
N LYS A 476 3.63 -0.10 15.11
CA LYS A 476 4.10 -1.31 14.44
C LYS A 476 3.24 -2.55 14.69
N SER A 477 2.22 -2.49 15.54
CA SER A 477 1.36 -3.63 15.89
C SER A 477 -0.04 -3.56 15.25
N MET A 478 -0.24 -2.71 14.22
CA MET A 478 -1.52 -2.60 13.54
C MET A 478 -2.01 -3.96 13.02
N GLN A 479 -3.20 -4.36 13.46
CA GLN A 479 -3.84 -5.61 13.09
C GLN A 479 -5.37 -5.48 13.11
N ILE A 480 -6.05 -6.41 12.44
CA ILE A 480 -7.51 -6.45 12.39
C ILE A 480 -8.07 -7.08 13.67
N CYS A 481 -8.48 -6.24 14.63
CA CYS A 481 -9.10 -6.67 15.89
C CYS A 481 -10.63 -6.72 15.85
N SER A 482 -11.25 -6.22 14.77
CA SER A 482 -12.70 -6.08 14.58
C SER A 482 -12.99 -6.00 13.07
N PRO A 483 -14.25 -6.06 12.61
CA PRO A 483 -14.54 -5.88 11.19
C PRO A 483 -13.91 -4.60 10.65
N ALA A 484 -13.25 -4.69 9.49
CA ALA A 484 -12.54 -3.57 8.88
C ALA A 484 -13.48 -2.39 8.59
N SER A 485 -14.75 -2.66 8.25
CA SER A 485 -15.78 -1.64 8.06
C SER A 485 -16.07 -0.87 9.35
N ASP A 486 -16.20 -1.55 10.49
CA ASP A 486 -16.41 -0.92 11.80
C ASP A 486 -15.18 -0.10 12.23
N ILE A 487 -13.97 -0.63 12.02
CA ILE A 487 -12.71 0.07 12.29
C ILE A 487 -12.63 1.34 11.44
N LEU A 488 -12.86 1.25 10.13
CA LEU A 488 -12.77 2.39 9.22
C LEU A 488 -13.86 3.42 9.48
N ALA A 489 -15.10 3.00 9.75
CA ALA A 489 -16.20 3.91 10.08
C ALA A 489 -15.88 4.73 11.32
N ARG A 490 -15.42 4.08 12.40
CA ARG A 490 -14.99 4.78 13.62
C ARG A 490 -13.78 5.65 13.36
N LEU A 491 -12.72 5.08 12.78
CA LEU A 491 -11.46 5.79 12.57
C LEU A 491 -11.71 7.05 11.74
N ARG A 492 -12.47 6.96 10.65
CA ARG A 492 -12.81 8.13 9.82
C ARG A 492 -13.59 9.18 10.60
N ALA A 493 -14.60 8.79 11.38
CA ALA A 493 -15.35 9.71 12.22
C ALA A 493 -14.43 10.44 13.24
N ASP A 494 -13.42 9.74 13.74
CA ASP A 494 -12.51 10.27 14.73
C ASP A 494 -11.32 11.05 14.13
N VAL A 495 -10.88 10.78 12.90
CA VAL A 495 -9.63 11.37 12.34
C VAL A 495 -9.82 12.27 11.13
N VAL A 496 -10.86 12.09 10.31
CA VAL A 496 -11.07 12.94 9.14
C VAL A 496 -11.35 14.38 9.59
N GLY A 497 -10.69 15.34 8.96
CA GLY A 497 -10.71 16.75 9.34
C GLY A 497 -9.74 17.11 10.47
N LYS A 498 -9.16 16.15 11.21
CA LYS A 498 -8.17 16.47 12.23
C LYS A 498 -6.86 16.94 11.59
N PRO A 499 -6.24 17.99 12.13
CA PRO A 499 -4.94 18.44 11.65
C PRO A 499 -3.86 17.40 11.97
N CYS A 500 -2.96 17.17 11.03
CA CYS A 500 -1.82 16.29 11.19
C CYS A 500 -0.57 16.86 10.53
N THR A 501 0.60 16.36 10.95
CA THR A 501 1.89 16.61 10.33
C THR A 501 2.41 15.30 9.72
N VAL A 502 2.78 15.37 8.45
CA VAL A 502 3.50 14.35 7.70
C VAL A 502 4.97 14.74 7.63
N PHE A 503 5.86 13.78 7.85
CA PHE A 503 7.31 13.95 7.78
C PHE A 503 7.87 13.30 6.50
N ASP A 504 9.08 13.70 6.11
CA ASP A 504 9.84 13.10 5.01
C ASP A 504 9.00 12.96 3.73
N VAL A 505 8.56 14.10 3.22
CA VAL A 505 7.71 14.17 2.03
C VAL A 505 8.55 14.30 0.79
N VAL A 506 8.37 13.37 -0.14
CA VAL A 506 9.11 13.30 -1.40
C VAL A 506 8.19 13.61 -2.56
N GLY A 507 8.61 14.54 -3.42
CA GLY A 507 7.92 14.81 -4.67
C GLY A 507 8.23 13.77 -5.74
N SER A 508 7.31 13.64 -6.70
CA SER A 508 7.48 12.72 -7.84
C SER A 508 8.54 13.16 -8.86
N GLY A 509 9.14 14.36 -8.71
CA GLY A 509 10.07 14.96 -9.68
C GLY A 509 9.43 15.44 -10.99
N ALA A 510 8.20 14.99 -11.28
CA ALA A 510 7.38 15.46 -12.39
C ALA A 510 6.52 16.68 -11.96
N PRO A 511 6.09 17.53 -12.91
CA PRO A 511 5.19 18.67 -12.64
C PRO A 511 3.77 18.27 -12.18
N SER A 512 3.57 17.01 -11.81
CA SER A 512 2.29 16.43 -11.41
C SER A 512 1.76 16.96 -10.07
N GLY A 513 2.55 17.72 -9.31
CA GLY A 513 2.18 18.23 -7.98
C GLY A 513 1.91 17.17 -6.91
N ARG A 514 2.00 15.88 -7.25
CA ARG A 514 1.83 14.78 -6.31
C ARG A 514 3.09 14.60 -5.49
N VAL A 515 2.89 14.52 -4.18
CA VAL A 515 3.94 14.25 -3.20
C VAL A 515 3.47 13.12 -2.27
N VAL A 516 4.43 12.35 -1.76
CA VAL A 516 4.18 11.17 -0.93
C VAL A 516 4.97 11.33 0.35
N GLY A 517 4.32 11.17 1.51
CA GLY A 517 5.06 10.96 2.76
C GLY A 517 5.47 9.50 2.85
N THR A 518 6.76 9.27 3.10
CA THR A 518 7.35 7.93 3.12
C THR A 518 6.67 7.02 4.14
N LEU A 519 6.68 5.71 3.87
CA LEU A 519 6.16 4.70 4.79
C LEU A 519 6.90 4.78 6.13
N ASP A 520 6.13 5.03 7.18
CA ASP A 520 6.60 5.20 8.55
C ASP A 520 5.58 4.56 9.48
N ASP A 521 6.00 3.68 10.38
CA ASP A 521 5.11 3.09 11.39
C ASP A 521 3.84 2.41 10.79
N ARG A 522 3.99 1.80 9.60
CA ARG A 522 2.89 1.22 8.78
C ARG A 522 1.86 2.23 8.26
N VAL A 523 2.22 3.51 8.25
CA VAL A 523 1.44 4.61 7.68
C VAL A 523 2.20 5.16 6.49
N TYR A 524 1.54 5.33 5.36
CA TYR A 524 2.08 6.15 4.28
C TYR A 524 1.02 7.14 3.82
N THR A 525 1.46 8.26 3.26
CA THR A 525 0.54 9.36 2.98
C THR A 525 0.63 9.81 1.53
N ARG A 526 -0.50 10.27 0.98
CA ARG A 526 -0.55 10.89 -0.33
C ARG A 526 -1.10 12.29 -0.21
N MET A 527 -0.51 13.19 -0.98
CA MET A 527 -0.81 14.60 -0.94
C MET A 527 -0.71 15.19 -2.35
N ALA A 528 -1.45 16.26 -2.54
CA ALA A 528 -1.52 17.01 -3.77
C ALA A 528 -1.19 18.48 -3.47
N ILE A 529 -0.07 18.96 -4.01
CA ILE A 529 0.36 20.36 -3.88
C ILE A 529 0.39 20.94 -5.29
N PHE A 530 -0.70 21.58 -5.71
CA PHE A 530 -0.85 22.13 -7.05
C PHE A 530 -0.83 23.66 -7.03
N GLY A 531 -0.11 24.28 -7.97
CA GLY A 531 -0.26 25.70 -8.33
C GLY A 531 -0.21 26.72 -7.18
N SER A 532 0.51 26.44 -6.09
CA SER A 532 0.61 27.36 -4.95
C SER A 532 1.55 28.52 -5.29
N THR A 533 0.98 29.71 -5.48
CA THR A 533 1.76 30.90 -5.85
C THR A 533 2.74 31.30 -4.77
N LYS A 534 2.39 31.14 -3.48
CA LYS A 534 3.30 31.36 -2.36
C LYS A 534 4.48 30.38 -2.35
N LEU A 535 4.24 29.11 -2.66
CA LEU A 535 5.31 28.13 -2.76
C LEU A 535 6.25 28.46 -3.91
N ASP A 536 5.69 28.74 -5.09
CA ASP A 536 6.49 29.09 -6.28
C ASP A 536 7.29 30.38 -6.03
N LEU A 537 6.75 31.34 -5.28
CA LEU A 537 7.48 32.53 -4.83
C LEU A 537 8.66 32.19 -3.92
N GLN A 538 8.47 31.31 -2.92
CA GLN A 538 9.56 30.87 -2.04
C GLN A 538 10.67 30.15 -2.81
N VAL A 539 10.31 29.26 -3.74
CA VAL A 539 11.27 28.54 -4.59
C VAL A 539 12.01 29.53 -5.50
N SER A 540 11.31 30.48 -6.10
CA SER A 540 11.89 31.51 -6.97
C SER A 540 12.82 32.44 -6.20
N GLN A 541 12.43 32.84 -5.00
CA GLN A 541 13.26 33.67 -4.13
C GLN A 541 14.53 32.94 -3.70
N LEU A 542 14.41 31.68 -3.25
CA LEU A 542 15.58 30.86 -2.93
C LEU A 542 16.50 30.67 -4.14
N THR A 543 15.92 30.46 -5.33
CA THR A 543 16.68 30.38 -6.59
C THR A 543 17.47 31.66 -6.85
N LYS A 544 16.82 32.83 -6.74
CA LYS A 544 17.47 34.12 -6.97
C LYS A 544 18.60 34.39 -5.96
N GLU A 545 18.38 34.06 -4.70
CA GLU A 545 19.36 34.26 -3.63
C GLU A 545 20.58 33.34 -3.77
N LEU A 546 20.41 32.12 -4.29
CA LEU A 546 21.49 31.15 -4.47
C LEU A 546 22.15 31.21 -5.85
N ALA A 547 21.48 31.72 -6.88
CA ALA A 547 22.02 31.84 -8.25
C ALA A 547 22.80 33.15 -8.49
N ALA A 548 23.23 33.85 -7.43
CA ALA A 548 23.61 35.26 -7.45
C ALA A 548 24.65 35.67 -8.53
N GLU A 549 25.48 34.75 -9.04
CA GLU A 549 26.46 35.02 -10.12
C GLU A 549 26.70 33.83 -11.08
N SER A 550 26.18 32.62 -10.78
CA SER A 550 26.34 31.40 -11.59
C SER A 550 24.99 30.69 -11.76
N SER A 551 24.84 29.95 -12.85
CA SER A 551 23.63 29.14 -13.10
C SER A 551 23.51 27.92 -12.16
N VAL A 552 24.60 27.51 -11.51
CA VAL A 552 24.67 26.36 -10.60
C VAL A 552 25.23 26.80 -9.24
N PRO A 553 24.59 26.45 -8.10
CA PRO A 553 25.12 26.75 -6.79
C PRO A 553 26.50 26.12 -6.57
N ARG A 554 27.42 26.84 -5.89
CA ARG A 554 28.82 26.42 -5.70
C ARG A 554 29.07 25.62 -4.42
N THR A 555 28.04 25.19 -3.68
CA THR A 555 28.19 24.40 -2.46
C THR A 555 27.15 23.29 -2.40
N VAL A 556 27.51 22.15 -1.79
CA VAL A 556 26.59 21.02 -1.60
C VAL A 556 25.29 21.47 -0.93
N ARG A 557 25.40 22.21 0.18
CA ARG A 557 24.25 22.73 0.92
C ARG A 557 23.32 23.58 0.04
N ALA A 558 23.86 24.49 -0.76
CA ALA A 558 23.06 25.35 -1.64
C ALA A 558 22.45 24.55 -2.80
N SER A 559 23.20 23.61 -3.38
CA SER A 559 22.70 22.73 -4.44
C SER A 559 21.56 21.84 -3.98
N VAL A 560 21.71 21.20 -2.81
CA VAL A 560 20.67 20.39 -2.18
C VAL A 560 19.47 21.25 -1.84
N ALA A 561 19.66 22.42 -1.22
CA ALA A 561 18.57 23.33 -0.87
C ALA A 561 17.74 23.76 -2.08
N LEU A 562 18.41 24.07 -3.20
CA LEU A 562 17.73 24.50 -4.42
C LEU A 562 16.99 23.35 -5.10
N GLN A 563 17.67 22.20 -5.25
CA GLN A 563 17.12 21.08 -5.99
C GLN A 563 15.95 20.42 -5.23
N THR A 564 16.08 20.21 -3.91
CA THR A 564 14.99 19.66 -3.09
C THR A 564 13.77 20.58 -3.03
N ALA A 565 13.97 21.90 -3.05
CA ALA A 565 12.88 22.87 -3.19
C ALA A 565 12.15 22.75 -4.54
N LYS A 566 12.89 22.59 -5.65
CA LYS A 566 12.33 22.39 -7.00
C LYS A 566 11.60 21.05 -7.12
N ASP A 567 12.17 19.99 -6.56
CA ASP A 567 11.62 18.64 -6.56
C ASP A 567 10.48 18.46 -5.55
N ARG A 568 10.17 19.49 -4.76
CA ARG A 568 9.11 19.50 -3.74
C ARG A 568 9.33 18.43 -2.66
N CYS A 569 10.58 18.24 -2.26
CA CYS A 569 10.95 17.46 -1.11
C CYS A 569 10.82 18.33 0.14
N PHE A 570 9.91 17.99 1.04
CA PHE A 570 9.64 18.76 2.25
C PHE A 570 9.99 17.94 3.48
N SER A 571 10.60 18.62 4.46
CA SER A 571 10.83 18.01 5.78
C SER A 571 9.52 17.69 6.49
N ARG A 572 8.52 18.58 6.34
CA ARG A 572 7.18 18.42 6.90
C ARG A 572 6.13 19.04 6.00
N VAL A 573 4.95 18.44 6.00
CA VAL A 573 3.73 18.99 5.42
C VAL A 573 2.63 18.83 6.44
N GLY A 574 1.77 19.83 6.61
CA GLY A 574 0.64 19.71 7.52
C GLY A 574 -0.65 20.22 6.93
N GLY A 575 -1.73 19.71 7.52
CA GLY A 575 -3.09 19.97 7.11
C GLY A 575 -4.04 18.86 7.59
N PRO A 576 -5.34 18.99 7.31
CA PRO A 576 -6.32 18.02 7.77
C PRO A 576 -6.24 16.72 6.99
N ILE A 577 -6.55 15.63 7.67
CA ILE A 577 -6.76 14.32 7.05
C ILE A 577 -8.04 14.36 6.22
N GLU A 578 -7.96 14.04 4.93
CA GLU A 578 -9.13 13.93 4.04
C GLU A 578 -9.71 12.51 4.06
N GLU A 579 -8.83 11.51 3.98
CA GLU A 579 -9.23 10.12 3.87
C GLU A 579 -8.27 9.20 4.65
N CYS A 580 -8.82 8.11 5.17
CA CYS A 580 -8.06 6.98 5.66
C CYS A 580 -8.55 5.69 4.97
N THR A 581 -7.61 4.87 4.53
CA THR A 581 -7.83 3.59 3.87
C THR A 581 -7.00 2.51 4.55
N LEU A 582 -7.58 1.31 4.73
CA LEU A 582 -6.88 0.16 5.26
C LEU A 582 -6.39 -0.74 4.12
N GLU A 583 -5.15 -1.20 4.18
CA GLU A 583 -4.61 -2.17 3.21
C GLU A 583 -3.93 -3.34 3.93
N SER A 584 -3.91 -4.51 3.28
CA SER A 584 -3.20 -5.68 3.79
C SER A 584 -1.69 -5.49 3.66
N LEU A 585 -0.94 -5.70 4.75
CA LEU A 585 0.50 -5.41 4.77
C LEU A 585 1.29 -6.28 3.80
N LEU A 586 1.20 -7.61 3.96
CA LEU A 586 2.00 -8.55 3.16
C LEU A 586 1.61 -8.55 1.68
N PRO A 587 0.32 -8.66 1.29
CA PRO A 587 -0.08 -8.55 -0.11
C PRO A 587 0.38 -7.24 -0.77
N ARG A 588 0.28 -6.11 -0.06
CA ARG A 588 0.70 -4.80 -0.59
C ARG A 588 2.20 -4.74 -0.84
N MET A 589 3.00 -5.18 0.14
CA MET A 589 4.47 -5.17 0.03
C MET A 589 4.96 -6.19 -1.01
N ALA A 590 4.38 -7.39 -1.06
CA ALA A 590 4.69 -8.41 -2.05
C ALA A 590 4.31 -8.01 -3.49
N GLY A 591 3.38 -7.06 -3.63
CA GLY A 591 2.90 -6.52 -4.91
C GLY A 591 3.53 -5.20 -5.34
N LEU A 592 4.58 -4.72 -4.68
CA LEU A 592 5.20 -3.43 -5.04
C LEU A 592 5.82 -3.47 -6.44
N SER A 593 5.45 -2.49 -7.28
CA SER A 593 6.16 -2.17 -8.51
C SER A 593 7.42 -1.36 -8.22
N GLU A 594 8.39 -1.35 -9.13
CA GLU A 594 9.59 -0.51 -8.99
C GLU A 594 9.26 0.99 -8.88
N GLY A 595 8.17 1.45 -9.51
CA GLY A 595 7.67 2.83 -9.36
C GLY A 595 7.23 3.22 -7.94
N ALA A 596 7.17 2.27 -7.00
CA ALA A 596 6.92 2.53 -5.59
C ALA A 596 8.16 3.05 -4.83
N ALA A 597 9.31 3.21 -5.50
CA ALA A 597 10.55 3.69 -4.88
C ALA A 597 10.35 5.00 -4.08
N SER A 598 9.49 5.91 -4.54
CA SER A 598 9.20 7.16 -3.81
C SER A 598 8.41 6.98 -2.52
N MET A 599 7.80 5.81 -2.27
CA MET A 599 7.14 5.50 -1.00
C MET A 599 8.15 5.21 0.11
N PHE A 600 9.40 4.98 -0.27
CA PHE A 600 10.43 4.45 0.60
C PHE A 600 11.58 5.43 0.68
N ARG A 601 11.98 5.76 1.90
CA ARG A 601 13.28 6.39 2.09
C ARG A 601 14.37 5.35 1.87
N VAL A 602 15.48 5.79 1.30
CA VAL A 602 16.69 4.98 1.25
C VAL A 602 17.14 4.67 2.70
N GLY A 603 17.14 3.39 3.08
CA GLY A 603 17.41 2.94 4.45
C GLY A 603 16.60 1.69 4.85
N PRO A 604 16.78 1.14 6.06
CA PRO A 604 16.00 -0.02 6.51
C PRO A 604 14.52 0.34 6.62
N LEU A 605 13.66 -0.41 5.92
CA LEU A 605 12.25 -0.06 5.74
C LEU A 605 11.28 -0.78 6.66
N VAL A 606 11.64 -1.99 7.09
CA VAL A 606 10.69 -2.89 7.75
C VAL A 606 11.39 -3.51 8.93
N GLU A 607 10.91 -3.21 10.13
CA GLU A 607 11.25 -4.03 11.28
C GLU A 607 10.58 -5.40 11.15
N PRO A 608 11.26 -6.48 11.59
CA PRO A 608 10.77 -7.84 11.41
C PRO A 608 9.37 -7.97 12.00
N ILE A 609 8.46 -8.51 11.19
CA ILE A 609 7.08 -8.75 11.61
C ILE A 609 7.12 -9.95 12.55
N SER A 610 6.75 -9.74 13.81
CA SER A 610 6.61 -10.81 14.81
C SER A 610 5.13 -11.14 15.04
N GLY A 611 4.81 -12.42 15.22
CA GLY A 611 3.45 -12.89 15.54
C GLY A 611 2.65 -13.41 14.33
N ASP A 612 1.32 -13.40 14.46
CA ASP A 612 0.40 -13.86 13.41
C ASP A 612 0.40 -12.86 12.23
N LEU A 613 1.04 -13.29 11.15
CA LEU A 613 1.29 -12.48 9.96
C LEU A 613 0.03 -12.12 9.17
N ALA A 614 -1.03 -12.94 9.25
CA ALA A 614 -2.20 -12.80 8.40
C ALA A 614 -3.09 -11.62 8.80
N GLY A 615 -3.09 -11.21 10.07
CA GLY A 615 -3.94 -10.12 10.57
C GLY A 615 -3.37 -8.70 10.36
N HIS A 616 -2.13 -8.58 9.88
CA HIS A 616 -1.43 -7.30 9.82
C HIS A 616 -1.84 -6.42 8.65
N VAL A 617 -1.98 -5.14 8.96
CA VAL A 617 -2.46 -4.10 8.04
C VAL A 617 -1.55 -2.89 8.06
N LEU A 618 -1.71 -2.04 7.06
CA LEU A 618 -1.14 -0.71 6.95
C LEU A 618 -2.26 0.30 6.68
N VAL A 619 -2.01 1.57 7.00
CA VAL A 619 -2.97 2.65 6.79
C VAL A 619 -2.41 3.62 5.75
N ARG A 620 -3.18 3.85 4.70
CA ARG A 620 -2.93 4.94 3.77
C ARG A 620 -3.77 6.14 4.19
N VAL A 621 -3.14 7.30 4.29
CA VAL A 621 -3.81 8.56 4.64
C VAL A 621 -3.67 9.55 3.50
N ASP A 622 -4.78 10.13 3.06
CA ASP A 622 -4.76 11.28 2.16
C ASP A 622 -4.89 12.56 3.00
N VAL A 623 -3.98 13.51 2.79
CA VAL A 623 -3.89 14.75 3.58
C VAL A 623 -4.07 15.94 2.66
N ALA A 624 -4.92 16.89 3.04
CA ALA A 624 -5.09 18.18 2.38
C ALA A 624 -3.97 19.13 2.82
N PRO A 625 -2.94 19.40 2.02
CA PRO A 625 -1.83 20.21 2.48
C PRO A 625 -2.28 21.66 2.67
N GLN A 626 -2.08 22.24 3.86
CA GLN A 626 -2.34 23.66 4.14
C GLN A 626 -1.05 24.45 4.29
N TRP A 627 0.03 23.79 4.70
CA TRP A 627 1.34 24.40 4.82
C TRP A 627 2.43 23.37 4.54
N VAL A 628 3.60 23.86 4.14
CA VAL A 628 4.79 23.04 3.93
C VAL A 628 5.99 23.67 4.61
N GLN A 629 6.88 22.81 5.09
CA GLN A 629 8.19 23.16 5.61
C GLN A 629 9.25 22.49 4.74
N HIS A 630 9.88 23.29 3.90
CA HIS A 630 11.16 22.96 3.30
C HIS A 630 12.29 23.19 4.32
N LEU A 631 13.47 22.62 4.08
CA LEU A 631 14.61 22.80 4.98
C LEU A 631 14.98 24.28 5.20
N HIS A 632 14.73 25.14 4.21
CA HIS A 632 15.14 26.55 4.18
C HIS A 632 14.00 27.56 4.00
N PHE A 633 12.75 27.10 4.04
CA PHE A 633 11.61 28.01 4.10
C PHE A 633 10.38 27.31 4.65
N TYR A 634 9.45 28.13 5.10
CA TYR A 634 8.11 27.72 5.47
C TYR A 634 7.13 28.53 4.62
N THR A 635 6.04 27.90 4.19
CA THR A 635 4.95 28.64 3.56
C THR A 635 3.61 27.99 3.84
N GLU A 636 2.62 28.83 4.07
CA GLU A 636 1.22 28.45 3.91
C GLU A 636 0.93 28.34 2.41
N LEU A 637 0.08 27.37 2.05
CA LEU A 637 -0.32 27.13 0.68
C LEU A 637 -1.61 27.92 0.36
N ASP A 638 -1.73 28.35 -0.89
CA ASP A 638 -2.95 29.02 -1.39
C ASP A 638 -4.03 27.98 -1.71
N VAL A 639 -4.47 27.24 -0.69
CA VAL A 639 -5.55 26.25 -0.84
C VAL A 639 -6.87 26.92 -0.47
N PRO A 640 -7.95 26.75 -1.26
CA PRO A 640 -9.27 27.16 -0.83
C PRO A 640 -9.56 26.51 0.52
N ALA A 641 -10.02 27.31 1.50
CA ALA A 641 -10.43 26.74 2.78
C ALA A 641 -11.39 25.56 2.52
N PRO A 642 -11.19 24.40 3.18
CA PRO A 642 -12.13 23.31 3.05
C PRO A 642 -13.54 23.84 3.35
N PRO A 643 -14.57 23.43 2.60
CA PRO A 643 -15.93 23.85 2.88
C PRO A 643 -16.20 23.54 4.35
N ALA A 644 -16.59 24.56 5.12
CA ALA A 644 -16.86 24.39 6.54
C ALA A 644 -17.82 23.22 6.70
N THR A 645 -17.38 22.16 7.39
CA THR A 645 -18.23 21.02 7.70
C THR A 645 -19.47 21.58 8.39
N PRO A 646 -20.68 21.37 7.84
CA PRO A 646 -21.89 21.88 8.50
C PRO A 646 -21.89 21.33 9.92
N ALA A 647 -21.98 22.24 10.90
CA ALA A 647 -22.03 21.90 12.31
C ALA A 647 -23.02 20.75 12.49
N GLY A 648 -22.50 19.62 12.98
CA GLY A 648 -23.21 18.35 12.99
C GLY A 648 -24.60 18.48 13.58
N VAL A 649 -25.55 17.84 12.89
CA VAL A 649 -26.86 17.46 13.40
C VAL A 649 -26.70 16.94 14.85
N PRO A 650 -27.47 17.46 15.83
CA PRO A 650 -27.38 16.99 17.20
C PRO A 650 -27.68 15.49 17.25
N ALA A 651 -26.87 14.76 18.03
CA ALA A 651 -27.06 13.34 18.26
C ALA A 651 -28.51 13.05 18.71
N PRO A 652 -29.18 12.02 18.18
CA PRO A 652 -30.52 11.68 18.63
C PRO A 652 -30.43 11.16 20.07
N GLY A 653 -31.00 11.92 21.02
CA GLY A 653 -31.24 11.43 22.38
C GLY A 653 -30.68 12.24 23.55
N THR A 654 -30.44 13.55 23.42
CA THR A 654 -30.23 14.39 24.62
C THR A 654 -31.59 14.85 25.16
N PRO A 655 -31.98 14.50 26.41
CA PRO A 655 -33.24 14.96 26.98
C PRO A 655 -33.19 16.48 27.19
N ALA A 656 -34.29 17.14 26.82
CA ALA A 656 -34.46 18.58 26.90
C ALA A 656 -34.18 19.11 28.32
N THR A 657 -33.24 20.04 28.44
CA THR A 657 -33.06 20.88 29.63
C THR A 657 -34.18 21.93 29.64
N PRO A 658 -34.88 22.16 30.77
CA PRO A 658 -35.99 23.10 30.84
C PRO A 658 -35.52 24.56 30.84
N PRO A 659 -36.42 25.53 30.56
CA PRO A 659 -36.02 26.90 30.26
C PRO A 659 -35.72 27.73 31.52
N SER A 660 -34.58 28.42 31.44
CA SER A 660 -34.32 29.82 31.80
C SER A 660 -34.61 30.39 33.20
N ALA A 661 -33.62 31.18 33.63
CA ALA A 661 -33.67 32.37 34.49
C ALA A 661 -33.65 32.16 36.01
N ILE A 662 -32.47 32.38 36.62
CA ILE A 662 -32.33 33.23 37.81
C ILE A 662 -31.10 34.13 37.61
N ASP A 663 -31.32 35.40 37.93
CA ASP A 663 -30.50 36.60 37.79
C ASP A 663 -29.35 36.61 38.83
N GLU A 664 -28.10 36.74 38.39
CA GLU A 664 -26.95 37.02 39.27
C GLU A 664 -26.85 38.54 39.50
N ASN A 665 -27.79 39.08 40.28
CA ASN A 665 -27.69 40.41 40.86
C ASN A 665 -28.63 40.55 42.07
N GLU A 666 -28.44 39.72 43.10
CA GLU A 666 -28.88 40.03 44.45
C GLU A 666 -28.07 39.19 45.47
N LEU A 667 -27.72 39.83 46.60
CA LEU A 667 -26.94 39.30 47.74
C LEU A 667 -25.41 39.45 47.70
N LYS A 668 -24.98 40.72 47.58
CA LYS A 668 -24.16 41.33 48.65
C LYS A 668 -25.10 41.89 49.71
N ALA A 669 -25.32 41.17 50.81
CA ALA A 669 -25.67 41.67 52.16
C ALA A 669 -26.08 40.49 53.04
N GLY A 670 -25.28 40.18 54.06
CA GLY A 670 -25.54 39.12 55.05
C GLY A 670 -24.29 38.35 55.39
#